data_AF-A0A7J7N153-F1
#
_entry.id   AF-A0A7J7N153-F1
#
_cell.length_a   1.000
_cell.length_b   1.000
_cell.length_c   1.000
_cell.angle_alpha   90.00
_cell.angle_beta   90.00
_cell.angle_gamma   90.00
#
_symmetry.space_group_name_H-M   'P 1'
#
loop_
_entity.id
_entity.type
_entity.pdbx_description
1 polymer ?
#
loop_
_entity_poly.entity_id
_entity_poly.type
_entity_poly.pdbx_seq_one_letter_code
_entity_poly.pdbx_strand_id
1 'polypeptide(L)'
;MYIKFLTALLHIDDGRSQYPKLEVPGTDFMTLNRKDGDLTDNSQKVFENGSLPAASSNGFHASVTPKTSSFSSSQLLAQRKLFATSKIGRSSFQELLEPSQPQLSGTSPYRVVLGNVKEKTRRRLELLLEDLPCDLEPLEYYETSDQLLEPLLLCYDSLQSCGSGALADGRLADLIRRVSTFGIVLMKLDLRQESGRHAETLDAVTRYLDMGVYSEWDEERKLEFLARELKSKRPLVPQTIEVVLEVKEVLDTFRVAAELGSDSLGAYVISMASNASDVLAVELLQKDARLSVSGELARPCPGGTLRVVPLFETVKDLREAGLVIRKLLSIDWYREHIIKNHNGHQEVMVGYSDSGKDAGRFTAAWELYKAQEDVVAACNEYGIKVTLFHGRGGSIGRGGGPTYLAIQSQPSGSVMGTLRSTEQGEMVQAKFGLPQTAVRQLEIYTTAVLLATLCPPIPPREEKWRNLMEEISNISCQSYRNTVYENPEFLSYFHEATPQAELGFLNIGSRPARRKSSTGIGHLRAIPWVFAWTQTRFVLPAWLGVGAGLKDACEKGYTEDLNAMYKEWPFFQSTIDLIEMVLGKADVAIAKHYDEVLVSECRRELGEDLRTELTTTEKFVLVVSGHEKLSQNNKSLRRLIESRLPYLNPINLLQVEILRRLRCDDDNNKLRDALLITINGIAAGMRNTG
;
A
#
# COMPACT_ATOMS: atom_id res chain seq x y z
N MET A 1 0.45 -15.46 -1.15
CA MET A 1 0.20 -14.51 -0.03
C MET A 1 -1.11 -13.75 -0.24
N TYR A 2 -1.33 -13.14 -1.41
CA TYR A 2 -2.60 -12.48 -1.78
C TYR A 2 -3.85 -13.38 -1.71
N ILE A 3 -3.77 -14.64 -2.15
CA ILE A 3 -4.91 -15.57 -2.07
C ILE A 3 -5.30 -15.84 -0.60
N LYS A 4 -4.32 -15.99 0.32
CA LYS A 4 -4.60 -16.20 1.75
C LYS A 4 -5.20 -14.96 2.43
N PHE A 5 -4.79 -13.76 2.03
CA PHE A 5 -5.40 -12.49 2.45
C PHE A 5 -6.88 -12.42 2.06
N LEU A 6 -7.20 -12.81 0.82
CA LEU A 6 -8.57 -12.88 0.34
C LEU A 6 -9.39 -13.97 1.06
N THR A 7 -8.80 -15.14 1.32
CA THR A 7 -9.48 -16.20 2.08
C THR A 7 -9.76 -15.77 3.54
N ALA A 8 -8.87 -15.00 4.16
CA ALA A 8 -9.05 -14.51 5.53
C ALA A 8 -10.17 -13.45 5.64
N LEU A 9 -10.33 -12.59 4.64
CA LEU A 9 -11.45 -11.62 4.57
C LEU A 9 -12.81 -12.29 4.27
N LEU A 10 -12.79 -13.49 3.69
CA LEU A 10 -13.98 -14.21 3.24
C LEU A 10 -14.40 -15.35 4.18
N HIS A 11 -13.60 -15.69 5.20
CA HIS A 11 -13.91 -16.77 6.13
C HIS A 11 -15.02 -16.37 7.12
N ILE A 12 -16.01 -17.24 7.25
CA ILE A 12 -17.16 -17.13 8.16
C ILE A 12 -16.94 -18.15 9.29
N ASP A 13 -17.03 -17.71 10.54
CA ASP A 13 -17.40 -18.56 11.68
C ASP A 13 -18.58 -17.91 12.41
N ASP A 14 -19.56 -18.76 12.73
CA ASP A 14 -20.83 -18.52 13.45
C ASP A 14 -21.84 -17.53 12.86
N GLY A 15 -23.01 -18.08 12.50
CA GLY A 15 -24.16 -17.40 11.88
C GLY A 15 -24.92 -16.40 12.78
N ARG A 16 -24.23 -15.67 13.66
CA ARG A 16 -24.77 -14.54 14.41
C ARG A 16 -23.99 -13.29 14.05
N SER A 17 -24.64 -12.34 13.38
CA SER A 17 -24.08 -11.00 13.19
C SER A 17 -24.02 -10.29 14.54
N GLN A 18 -22.81 -9.91 14.96
CA GLN A 18 -22.58 -9.07 16.15
C GLN A 18 -22.41 -7.58 15.77
N TYR A 19 -22.71 -7.21 14.52
CA TYR A 19 -22.43 -5.88 14.00
C TYR A 19 -23.64 -4.95 14.13
N PRO A 20 -23.43 -3.64 14.36
CA PRO A 20 -24.51 -2.66 14.40
C PRO A 20 -25.27 -2.61 13.07
N LYS A 21 -26.52 -2.12 13.14
CA LYS A 21 -27.42 -1.94 11.99
C LYS A 21 -26.72 -1.21 10.85
N LEU A 22 -27.02 -1.59 9.61
CA LEU A 22 -26.53 -0.88 8.43
C LEU A 22 -27.27 0.46 8.33
N GLU A 23 -26.60 1.57 8.63
CA GLU A 23 -27.10 2.90 8.24
C GLU A 23 -26.67 3.15 6.80
N VAL A 24 -27.62 3.06 5.88
CA VAL A 24 -27.41 3.45 4.48
C VAL A 24 -27.48 4.99 4.43
N PRO A 25 -26.46 5.69 3.90
CA PRO A 25 -26.57 7.12 3.64
C PRO A 25 -27.77 7.37 2.71
N GLY A 26 -28.71 8.18 3.18
CA GLY A 26 -30.01 8.36 2.53
C GLY A 26 -29.90 8.74 1.06
N THR A 27 -30.47 7.92 0.19
CA THR A 27 -31.03 8.40 -1.07
C THR A 27 -32.39 9.00 -0.75
N ASP A 28 -32.60 10.26 -1.13
CA ASP A 28 -33.90 10.92 -1.06
C ASP A 28 -34.90 10.20 -1.96
N PHE A 29 -35.50 9.11 -1.46
CA PHE A 29 -36.62 8.44 -2.10
C PHE A 29 -37.89 8.98 -1.45
N MET A 30 -38.54 9.93 -2.13
CA MET A 30 -39.86 10.41 -1.72
C MET A 30 -40.85 9.25 -1.64
N THR A 31 -41.38 9.02 -0.45
CA THR A 31 -42.45 8.04 -0.20
C THR A 31 -43.76 8.58 -0.77
N LEU A 32 -44.35 7.83 -1.70
CA LEU A 32 -45.72 8.04 -2.16
C LEU A 32 -46.69 7.67 -1.01
N ASN A 33 -47.36 8.68 -0.47
CA ASN A 33 -48.41 8.56 0.53
C ASN A 33 -49.44 7.47 0.18
N ARG A 34 -49.62 6.50 1.08
CA ARG A 34 -50.85 5.69 1.12
C ARG A 34 -51.36 5.58 2.55
N LYS A 35 -52.63 5.98 2.68
CA LYS A 35 -53.42 6.18 3.88
C LYS A 35 -53.46 4.98 4.82
N ASP A 36 -53.48 5.31 6.10
CA ASP A 36 -53.76 4.47 7.25
C ASP A 36 -55.03 3.62 7.10
N GLY A 37 -54.93 2.42 7.66
CA GLY A 37 -56.04 1.55 8.02
C GLY A 37 -55.62 0.72 9.22
N ASP A 38 -56.01 1.20 10.40
CA ASP A 38 -56.00 0.52 11.70
C ASP A 38 -56.37 -0.96 11.59
N LEU A 39 -55.75 -1.80 12.43
CA LEU A 39 -56.43 -2.87 13.18
C LEU A 39 -55.47 -3.51 14.20
N THR A 40 -55.76 -3.18 15.47
CA THR A 40 -55.39 -3.89 16.69
C THR A 40 -55.80 -5.37 16.65
N ASP A 41 -55.03 -6.29 17.24
CA ASP A 41 -55.31 -6.84 18.58
C ASP A 41 -54.34 -7.98 18.99
N ASN A 42 -54.24 -8.12 20.31
CA ASN A 42 -53.46 -9.02 21.15
C ASN A 42 -53.71 -10.53 20.93
N SER A 43 -52.67 -11.34 21.19
CA SER A 43 -52.80 -12.47 22.12
C SER A 43 -51.44 -12.99 22.61
N GLN A 44 -51.28 -12.98 23.93
CA GLN A 44 -50.23 -13.63 24.71
C GLN A 44 -50.41 -15.16 24.79
N LYS A 45 -49.35 -15.82 25.32
CA LYS A 45 -49.28 -17.12 26.06
C LYS A 45 -48.88 -18.35 25.22
N VAL A 46 -48.08 -19.33 25.68
CA VAL A 46 -47.16 -19.57 26.83
C VAL A 46 -46.63 -21.02 26.66
N PHE A 47 -45.35 -21.30 27.01
CA PHE A 47 -44.71 -22.61 27.36
C PHE A 47 -44.54 -23.63 26.20
N GLU A 48 -43.54 -24.53 26.14
CA GLU A 48 -42.79 -25.22 27.19
C GLU A 48 -41.48 -25.86 26.67
N ASN A 49 -40.59 -26.21 27.61
CA ASN A 49 -39.25 -26.79 27.49
C ASN A 49 -39.18 -28.22 26.90
N GLY A 50 -38.02 -28.56 26.33
CA GLY A 50 -37.62 -29.95 26.06
C GLY A 50 -36.14 -30.10 25.70
N SER A 51 -35.34 -30.51 26.68
CA SER A 51 -33.88 -30.71 26.63
C SER A 51 -33.46 -32.12 26.14
N LEU A 52 -32.42 -32.16 25.28
CA LEU A 52 -31.22 -33.07 25.17
C LEU A 52 -31.37 -34.60 25.40
N PRO A 53 -30.57 -35.50 24.75
CA PRO A 53 -29.11 -35.51 24.91
C PRO A 53 -28.23 -36.08 23.76
N ALA A 54 -26.92 -35.96 24.01
CA ALA A 54 -25.76 -36.31 23.20
C ALA A 54 -25.45 -37.81 23.10
N ALA A 55 -24.66 -38.19 22.08
CA ALA A 55 -23.84 -39.41 22.07
C ALA A 55 -22.55 -39.23 21.24
N SER A 56 -21.45 -39.68 21.83
CA SER A 56 -20.08 -39.75 21.35
C SER A 56 -19.73 -41.12 20.75
N SER A 57 -18.79 -41.21 19.79
CA SER A 57 -17.69 -42.20 19.79
C SER A 57 -16.76 -42.16 18.56
N ASN A 58 -15.47 -41.95 18.84
CA ASN A 58 -14.21 -42.51 18.30
C ASN A 58 -14.11 -43.22 16.92
N GLY A 59 -12.97 -42.95 16.25
CA GLY A 59 -12.34 -43.88 15.29
C GLY A 59 -11.09 -43.30 14.59
N PHE A 60 -9.90 -43.67 15.07
CA PHE A 60 -8.58 -43.42 14.43
C PHE A 60 -8.36 -44.33 13.20
N HIS A 61 -7.74 -43.82 12.13
CA HIS A 61 -6.85 -44.61 11.27
C HIS A 61 -5.83 -43.71 10.55
N ALA A 62 -4.57 -44.14 10.60
CA ALA A 62 -3.42 -43.56 9.90
C ALA A 62 -3.12 -44.33 8.61
N SER A 63 -2.67 -43.65 7.55
CA SER A 63 -1.84 -44.24 6.49
C SER A 63 -1.08 -43.20 5.61
N VAL A 64 0.25 -43.30 5.70
CA VAL A 64 1.27 -43.32 4.62
C VAL A 64 1.11 -42.42 3.38
N THR A 65 2.01 -41.44 3.27
CA THR A 65 2.35 -40.69 2.04
C THR A 65 3.27 -41.47 1.09
N PRO A 66 3.06 -41.39 -0.24
CA PRO A 66 4.14 -41.57 -1.21
C PRO A 66 4.52 -40.27 -1.93
N LYS A 67 5.75 -40.31 -2.45
CA LYS A 67 6.58 -39.24 -2.99
C LYS A 67 6.06 -38.63 -4.29
N THR A 68 6.51 -37.39 -4.49
CA THR A 68 6.44 -36.50 -5.64
C THR A 68 6.78 -37.14 -6.99
N SER A 69 5.88 -36.99 -7.96
CA SER A 69 6.14 -37.09 -9.39
C SER A 69 5.54 -35.88 -10.12
N SER A 70 6.26 -35.39 -11.12
CA SER A 70 5.95 -34.22 -11.97
C SER A 70 4.67 -34.42 -12.79
N PHE A 71 3.72 -33.50 -12.69
CA PHE A 71 2.46 -33.56 -13.44
C PHE A 71 2.59 -32.89 -14.82
N SER A 72 2.25 -33.63 -15.88
CA SER A 72 2.00 -33.08 -17.21
C SER A 72 0.52 -32.70 -17.37
N SER A 73 0.25 -31.66 -18.17
CA SER A 73 -1.07 -31.05 -18.41
C SER A 73 -2.14 -32.03 -18.91
N SER A 74 -1.76 -33.18 -19.46
CA SER A 74 -2.69 -34.19 -19.96
C SER A 74 -3.30 -35.08 -18.87
N GLN A 75 -2.65 -35.26 -17.71
CA GLN A 75 -3.20 -36.07 -16.60
C GLN A 75 -4.28 -35.34 -15.79
N LEU A 76 -4.24 -34.00 -15.75
CA LEU A 76 -5.28 -33.16 -15.12
C LEU A 76 -6.63 -33.22 -15.88
N LEU A 77 -6.58 -33.40 -17.20
CA LEU A 77 -7.77 -33.62 -18.04
C LEU A 77 -8.39 -35.01 -17.82
N ALA A 78 -7.57 -36.04 -17.56
CA ALA A 78 -8.05 -37.39 -17.26
C ALA A 78 -8.68 -37.49 -15.86
N GLN A 79 -8.13 -36.79 -14.85
CA GLN A 79 -8.75 -36.71 -13.52
C GLN A 79 -10.05 -35.89 -13.51
N ARG A 80 -10.19 -34.86 -14.37
CA ARG A 80 -11.46 -34.14 -14.56
C ARG A 80 -12.57 -35.03 -15.11
N LYS A 81 -12.24 -36.02 -15.97
CA LYS A 81 -13.22 -36.99 -16.48
C LYS A 81 -13.67 -38.03 -15.44
N LEU A 82 -12.83 -38.36 -14.46
CA LEU A 82 -13.19 -39.28 -13.37
C LEU A 82 -14.01 -38.61 -12.26
N PHE A 83 -13.89 -37.30 -12.05
CA PHE A 83 -14.81 -36.54 -11.19
C PHE A 83 -16.20 -36.34 -11.81
N ALA A 84 -16.31 -36.40 -13.15
CA ALA A 84 -17.59 -36.30 -13.85
C ALA A 84 -18.46 -37.57 -13.76
N THR A 85 -17.93 -38.70 -13.27
CA THR A 85 -18.65 -39.99 -13.15
C THR A 85 -18.93 -40.42 -11.71
N SER A 86 -18.68 -39.56 -10.72
CA SER A 86 -19.06 -39.78 -9.32
C SER A 86 -20.58 -39.70 -9.12
N LYS A 87 -21.21 -40.81 -8.72
CA LYS A 87 -22.64 -40.93 -8.39
C LYS A 87 -22.96 -40.43 -6.97
N ILE A 88 -22.51 -39.24 -6.60
CA ILE A 88 -22.92 -38.58 -5.35
C ILE A 88 -23.42 -37.18 -5.70
N GLY A 89 -24.74 -36.97 -5.58
CA GLY A 89 -25.40 -35.66 -5.79
C GLY A 89 -26.49 -35.59 -6.86
N ARG A 90 -26.83 -36.68 -7.57
CA ARG A 90 -27.88 -36.66 -8.61
C ARG A 90 -29.32 -36.61 -8.07
N SER A 91 -29.59 -37.02 -6.83
CA SER A 91 -30.95 -36.92 -6.28
C SER A 91 -31.38 -35.46 -6.08
N SER A 92 -30.45 -34.58 -5.71
CA SER A 92 -30.71 -33.16 -5.45
C SER A 92 -30.74 -32.25 -6.70
N PHE A 93 -30.43 -32.79 -7.90
CA PHE A 93 -30.46 -32.02 -9.16
C PHE A 93 -31.67 -32.38 -10.03
N GLN A 94 -32.22 -33.59 -9.88
CA GLN A 94 -33.40 -34.03 -10.62
C GLN A 94 -34.71 -33.49 -10.03
N GLU A 95 -34.75 -33.23 -8.71
CA GLU A 95 -35.85 -32.48 -8.06
C GLU A 95 -35.93 -31.00 -8.50
N LEU A 96 -34.88 -30.45 -9.10
CA LEU A 96 -34.82 -29.08 -9.62
C LEU A 96 -35.31 -28.95 -11.08
N LEU A 97 -35.56 -30.06 -11.77
CA LEU A 97 -35.87 -30.09 -13.21
C LEU A 97 -37.27 -30.63 -13.57
N GLU A 98 -38.11 -30.98 -12.60
CA GLU A 98 -39.52 -31.31 -12.87
C GLU A 98 -40.44 -30.09 -12.61
N PRO A 99 -41.18 -29.58 -13.62
CA PRO A 99 -42.15 -28.53 -13.42
C PRO A 99 -43.48 -29.14 -12.95
N SER A 100 -43.62 -29.38 -11.65
CA SER A 100 -44.94 -29.51 -11.04
C SER A 100 -45.32 -28.16 -10.46
N GLN A 101 -46.17 -27.41 -11.16
CA GLN A 101 -46.88 -26.27 -10.58
C GLN A 101 -47.75 -26.75 -9.40
N PRO A 102 -47.71 -26.09 -8.24
CA PRO A 102 -48.82 -26.16 -7.31
C PRO A 102 -49.52 -24.80 -7.24
N GLN A 103 -50.81 -24.82 -6.94
CA GLN A 103 -51.60 -23.63 -6.62
C GLN A 103 -50.83 -22.67 -5.70
N LEU A 104 -50.98 -21.36 -5.98
CA LEU A 104 -50.32 -20.25 -5.30
C LEU A 104 -50.43 -20.29 -3.76
N SER A 105 -49.38 -20.81 -3.12
CA SER A 105 -49.04 -20.62 -1.70
C SER A 105 -47.61 -21.13 -1.51
N GLY A 106 -46.58 -20.27 -1.65
CA GLY A 106 -45.17 -20.72 -1.57
C GLY A 106 -44.11 -19.93 -2.35
N THR A 107 -44.37 -18.69 -2.74
CA THR A 107 -43.36 -17.84 -3.41
C THR A 107 -42.19 -17.58 -2.47
N SER A 108 -40.95 -17.88 -2.89
CA SER A 108 -39.74 -17.53 -2.15
C SER A 108 -39.06 -16.31 -2.81
N PRO A 109 -39.61 -15.10 -2.66
CA PRO A 109 -39.24 -13.93 -3.46
C PRO A 109 -37.75 -13.60 -3.40
N TYR A 110 -37.17 -13.64 -2.20
CA TYR A 110 -35.73 -13.41 -2.00
C TYR A 110 -34.85 -14.42 -2.73
N ARG A 111 -35.27 -15.70 -2.80
CA ARG A 111 -34.51 -16.74 -3.52
C ARG A 111 -34.55 -16.53 -5.03
N VAL A 112 -35.66 -16.02 -5.56
CA VAL A 112 -35.77 -15.67 -6.99
C VAL A 112 -34.80 -14.54 -7.34
N VAL A 113 -34.81 -13.46 -6.56
CA VAL A 113 -33.90 -12.31 -6.76
C VAL A 113 -32.44 -12.74 -6.62
N LEU A 114 -32.07 -13.42 -5.53
CA LEU A 114 -30.69 -13.85 -5.29
C LEU A 114 -30.25 -14.94 -6.28
N GLY A 115 -31.17 -15.76 -6.78
CA GLY A 115 -30.92 -16.71 -7.87
C GLY A 115 -30.51 -16.00 -9.16
N ASN A 116 -31.19 -14.90 -9.50
CA ASN A 116 -30.82 -14.06 -10.65
C ASN A 116 -29.44 -13.40 -10.46
N VAL A 117 -29.17 -12.84 -9.27
CA VAL A 117 -27.87 -12.25 -8.93
C VAL A 117 -26.74 -13.27 -9.13
N LYS A 118 -26.92 -14.49 -8.62
CA LYS A 118 -25.95 -15.58 -8.75
C LYS A 118 -25.69 -15.90 -10.22
N GLU A 119 -26.74 -16.00 -11.02
CA GLU A 119 -26.64 -16.41 -12.42
C GLU A 119 -25.93 -15.35 -13.28
N LYS A 120 -26.31 -14.07 -13.15
CA LYS A 120 -25.64 -12.95 -13.84
C LYS A 120 -24.16 -12.86 -13.47
N THR A 121 -23.83 -13.06 -12.19
CA THR A 121 -22.43 -13.02 -11.72
C THR A 121 -21.63 -14.21 -12.25
N ARG A 122 -22.20 -15.43 -12.26
CA ARG A 122 -21.57 -16.63 -12.82
C ARG A 122 -21.29 -16.46 -14.31
N ARG A 123 -22.27 -15.96 -15.07
CA ARG A 123 -22.15 -15.75 -16.51
C ARG A 123 -21.01 -14.79 -16.84
N ARG A 124 -20.89 -13.68 -16.11
CA ARG A 124 -19.78 -12.74 -16.27
C ARG A 124 -18.42 -13.40 -16.01
N LEU A 125 -18.31 -14.22 -14.97
CA LEU A 125 -17.07 -14.92 -14.64
C LEU A 125 -16.66 -15.91 -15.74
N GLU A 126 -17.61 -16.65 -16.30
CA GLU A 126 -17.36 -17.58 -17.40
C GLU A 126 -16.84 -16.86 -18.64
N LEU A 127 -17.45 -15.73 -19.01
CA LEU A 127 -16.99 -14.90 -20.12
C LEU A 127 -15.56 -14.39 -19.93
N LEU A 128 -15.23 -13.91 -18.74
CA LEU A 128 -13.88 -13.44 -18.40
C LEU A 128 -12.84 -14.57 -18.45
N LEU A 129 -13.22 -15.80 -18.10
CA LEU A 129 -12.31 -16.95 -18.12
C LEU A 129 -12.09 -17.52 -19.53
N GLU A 130 -13.06 -17.33 -20.43
CA GLU A 130 -12.99 -17.80 -21.82
C GLU A 130 -12.33 -16.77 -22.76
N ASP A 131 -11.95 -15.59 -22.27
CA ASP A 131 -11.35 -14.48 -23.02
C ASP A 131 -12.18 -14.10 -24.28
N LEU A 132 -13.50 -14.36 -24.21
CA LEU A 132 -14.42 -14.09 -25.30
C LEU A 132 -14.81 -12.61 -25.29
N PRO A 133 -14.86 -11.95 -26.47
CA PRO A 133 -15.42 -10.61 -26.57
C PRO A 133 -16.83 -10.59 -26.01
N CYS A 134 -17.13 -9.56 -25.22
CA CYS A 134 -18.42 -9.42 -24.57
C CYS A 134 -19.46 -8.89 -25.59
N ASP A 135 -19.86 -9.75 -26.53
CA ASP A 135 -20.85 -9.45 -27.57
C ASP A 135 -22.30 -9.65 -27.06
N LEU A 136 -22.49 -9.81 -25.75
CA LEU A 136 -23.79 -10.01 -25.11
C LEU A 136 -24.37 -8.67 -24.65
N GLU A 137 -25.71 -8.55 -24.69
CA GLU A 137 -26.38 -7.33 -24.28
C GLU A 137 -26.08 -6.97 -22.81
N PRO A 138 -25.96 -5.67 -22.46
CA PRO A 138 -25.70 -5.19 -21.09
C PRO A 138 -26.64 -5.75 -20.00
N LEU A 139 -27.80 -6.28 -20.39
CA LEU A 139 -28.79 -6.87 -19.49
C LEU A 139 -28.37 -8.21 -18.87
N GLU A 140 -27.37 -8.91 -19.43
CA GLU A 140 -26.98 -10.26 -19.01
C GLU A 140 -25.95 -10.33 -17.87
N TYR A 141 -25.30 -9.21 -17.52
CA TYR A 141 -24.31 -9.16 -16.45
C TYR A 141 -24.31 -7.81 -15.72
N TYR A 142 -23.55 -7.70 -14.63
CA TYR A 142 -23.34 -6.46 -13.89
C TYR A 142 -22.09 -5.75 -14.40
N GLU A 143 -22.25 -4.51 -14.88
CA GLU A 143 -21.17 -3.61 -15.31
C GLU A 143 -20.63 -2.77 -14.15
N THR A 144 -21.49 -2.42 -13.18
CA THR A 144 -21.11 -1.59 -12.03
C THR A 144 -21.47 -2.26 -10.71
N SER A 145 -20.77 -1.87 -9.64
CA SER A 145 -21.08 -2.34 -8.29
C SER A 145 -22.48 -1.91 -7.85
N ASP A 146 -22.98 -0.74 -8.31
CA ASP A 146 -24.31 -0.24 -7.97
C ASP A 146 -25.42 -1.13 -8.53
N GLN A 147 -25.26 -1.63 -9.77
CA GLN A 147 -26.19 -2.59 -10.36
C GLN A 147 -26.23 -3.92 -9.57
N LEU A 148 -25.10 -4.34 -8.99
CA LEU A 148 -25.04 -5.51 -8.12
C LEU A 148 -25.65 -5.22 -6.73
N LEU A 149 -25.49 -4.00 -6.20
CA LEU A 149 -26.03 -3.59 -4.91
C LEU A 149 -27.55 -3.45 -4.92
N GLU A 150 -28.13 -2.93 -6.00
CA GLU A 150 -29.57 -2.68 -6.14
C GLU A 150 -30.45 -3.88 -5.72
N PRO A 151 -30.30 -5.10 -6.29
CA PRO A 151 -31.11 -6.25 -5.89
C PRO A 151 -30.84 -6.72 -4.45
N LEU A 152 -29.64 -6.47 -3.91
CA LEU A 152 -29.28 -6.84 -2.53
C LEU A 152 -29.92 -5.89 -1.52
N LEU A 153 -29.88 -4.59 -1.79
CA LEU A 153 -30.54 -3.56 -0.99
C LEU A 153 -32.07 -3.72 -1.03
N LEU A 154 -32.64 -4.06 -2.19
CA LEU A 154 -34.06 -4.39 -2.30
C LEU A 154 -34.47 -5.54 -1.36
N CYS A 155 -33.65 -6.61 -1.30
CA CYS A 155 -33.88 -7.70 -0.35
C CYS A 155 -33.74 -7.23 1.11
N TYR A 156 -32.76 -6.36 1.38
CA TYR A 156 -32.49 -5.83 2.73
C TYR A 156 -33.67 -4.99 3.24
N ASP A 157 -34.12 -4.02 2.45
CA ASP A 157 -35.22 -3.11 2.80
C ASP A 157 -36.56 -3.87 2.96
N SER A 158 -36.79 -4.87 2.12
CA SER A 158 -37.96 -5.74 2.22
C SER A 158 -37.95 -6.59 3.51
N LEU A 159 -36.79 -7.16 3.88
CA LEU A 159 -36.67 -7.88 5.15
C LEU A 159 -36.82 -6.96 6.36
N GLN A 160 -36.27 -5.74 6.32
CA GLN A 160 -36.42 -4.75 7.40
C GLN A 160 -37.88 -4.34 7.58
N SER A 161 -38.57 -4.00 6.48
CA SER A 161 -39.98 -3.59 6.51
C SER A 161 -40.93 -4.72 6.92
N CYS A 162 -40.59 -5.98 6.64
CA CYS A 162 -41.38 -7.15 7.07
C CYS A 162 -41.07 -7.65 8.50
N GLY A 163 -40.37 -6.86 9.32
CA GLY A 163 -40.02 -7.24 10.70
C GLY A 163 -38.96 -8.33 10.83
N SER A 164 -38.28 -8.67 9.73
CA SER A 164 -37.22 -9.69 9.66
C SER A 164 -35.81 -9.09 9.70
N GLY A 165 -35.64 -7.96 10.38
CA GLY A 165 -34.38 -7.21 10.44
C GLY A 165 -33.17 -8.04 10.93
N ALA A 166 -33.38 -8.96 11.86
CA ALA A 166 -32.31 -9.86 12.34
C ALA A 166 -31.72 -10.74 11.22
N LEU A 167 -32.51 -11.11 10.19
CA LEU A 167 -32.03 -11.83 9.02
C LEU A 167 -31.33 -10.88 8.03
N ALA A 168 -31.87 -9.67 7.86
CA ALA A 168 -31.29 -8.64 7.00
C ALA A 168 -29.88 -8.24 7.47
N ASP A 169 -29.71 -8.00 8.77
CA ASP A 169 -28.45 -7.60 9.42
C ASP A 169 -27.44 -8.76 9.55
N GLY A 170 -27.80 -9.95 9.09
CA GLY A 170 -26.94 -11.13 9.01
C GLY A 170 -26.06 -11.17 7.77
N ARG A 171 -26.06 -12.33 7.09
CA ARG A 171 -25.23 -12.58 5.90
C ARG A 171 -25.51 -11.66 4.72
N LEU A 172 -26.73 -11.10 4.64
CA LEU A 172 -27.09 -10.16 3.58
C LEU A 172 -26.36 -8.81 3.78
N ALA A 173 -26.39 -8.25 4.99
CA ALA A 173 -25.60 -7.06 5.32
C ALA A 173 -24.09 -7.28 5.12
N ASP A 174 -23.56 -8.46 5.47
CA ASP A 174 -22.16 -8.79 5.19
C ASP A 174 -21.84 -8.81 3.69
N LEU A 175 -22.75 -9.35 2.86
CA LEU A 175 -22.60 -9.33 1.40
C LEU A 175 -22.66 -7.91 0.85
N ILE A 176 -23.61 -7.09 1.31
CA ILE A 176 -23.73 -5.68 0.91
C ILE A 176 -22.43 -4.94 1.25
N ARG A 177 -21.93 -5.07 2.49
CA ARG A 177 -20.65 -4.47 2.92
C ARG A 177 -19.48 -4.94 2.05
N ARG A 178 -19.42 -6.22 1.66
CA ARG A 178 -18.39 -6.74 0.77
C ARG A 178 -18.47 -6.14 -0.63
N VAL A 179 -19.66 -6.02 -1.21
CA VAL A 179 -19.84 -5.38 -2.52
C VAL A 179 -19.48 -3.90 -2.43
N SER A 180 -19.87 -3.19 -1.38
CA SER A 180 -19.47 -1.79 -1.18
C SER A 180 -17.96 -1.60 -0.97
N THR A 181 -17.28 -2.57 -0.35
CA THR A 181 -15.84 -2.49 -0.04
C THR A 181 -14.96 -2.91 -1.22
N PHE A 182 -15.31 -4.02 -1.88
CA PHE A 182 -14.48 -4.66 -2.91
C PHE A 182 -15.00 -4.44 -4.33
N GLY A 183 -16.26 -4.02 -4.48
CA GLY A 183 -16.92 -3.90 -5.77
C GLY A 183 -16.95 -5.22 -6.55
N ILE A 184 -16.99 -5.11 -7.87
CA ILE A 184 -16.90 -6.24 -8.80
C ILE A 184 -15.47 -6.50 -9.32
N VAL A 185 -14.52 -5.63 -8.97
CA VAL A 185 -13.11 -5.69 -9.40
C VAL A 185 -12.16 -6.16 -8.31
N LEU A 186 -12.68 -6.44 -7.11
CA LEU A 186 -11.98 -6.84 -5.89
C LEU A 186 -11.02 -5.79 -5.31
N MET A 187 -10.07 -5.33 -6.11
CA MET A 187 -9.10 -4.30 -5.76
C MET A 187 -8.83 -3.43 -6.98
N LYS A 188 -8.91 -2.11 -6.81
CA LYS A 188 -8.48 -1.17 -7.85
C LYS A 188 -6.95 -1.20 -7.99
N LEU A 189 -6.46 -1.16 -9.22
CA LEU A 189 -5.02 -1.13 -9.50
C LEU A 189 -4.55 0.32 -9.70
N ASP A 190 -3.56 0.74 -8.94
CA ASP A 190 -2.84 2.00 -9.19
C ASP A 190 -1.81 1.83 -10.30
N LEU A 191 -1.75 2.80 -11.21
CA LEU A 191 -0.69 2.90 -12.20
C LEU A 191 0.44 3.78 -11.63
N ARG A 192 1.70 3.44 -11.93
CA ARG A 192 2.84 4.24 -11.47
C ARG A 192 3.95 4.26 -12.52
N GLN A 193 4.34 5.45 -12.95
CA GLN A 193 5.43 5.70 -13.90
C GLN A 193 6.26 6.93 -13.45
N GLU A 194 7.49 7.08 -13.92
CA GLU A 194 8.32 8.25 -13.60
C GLU A 194 8.09 9.45 -14.55
N SER A 195 8.16 10.67 -14.01
CA SER A 195 7.94 11.95 -14.72
C SER A 195 8.76 12.08 -16.01
N GLY A 196 10.03 11.65 -15.99
CA GLY A 196 10.91 11.68 -17.16
C GLY A 196 10.36 10.93 -18.37
N ARG A 197 9.64 9.83 -18.16
CA ARG A 197 9.02 9.03 -19.24
C ARG A 197 7.86 9.78 -19.90
N HIS A 198 7.12 10.57 -19.13
CA HIS A 198 6.06 11.43 -19.66
C HIS A 198 6.66 12.56 -20.49
N ALA A 199 7.74 13.18 -20.01
CA ALA A 199 8.45 14.21 -20.74
C ALA A 199 9.05 13.68 -22.05
N GLU A 200 9.69 12.50 -22.04
CA GLU A 200 10.20 11.81 -23.24
C GLU A 200 9.08 11.50 -24.26
N THR A 201 7.89 11.15 -23.76
CA THR A 201 6.71 10.89 -24.60
C THR A 201 6.21 12.18 -25.25
N LEU A 202 6.07 13.26 -24.48
CA LEU A 202 5.67 14.56 -25.02
C LEU A 202 6.72 15.10 -25.99
N ASP A 203 8.00 14.88 -25.73
CA ASP A 203 9.11 15.18 -26.64
C ASP A 203 8.96 14.51 -28.01
N ALA A 204 8.61 13.22 -28.03
CA ALA A 204 8.38 12.50 -29.28
C ALA A 204 7.19 13.09 -30.06
N VAL A 205 6.12 13.43 -29.35
CA VAL A 205 4.90 14.02 -29.92
C VAL A 205 5.17 15.43 -30.46
N THR A 206 5.81 16.31 -29.68
CA THR A 206 6.09 17.69 -30.10
C THR A 206 7.09 17.75 -31.25
N ARG A 207 8.08 16.84 -31.29
CA ARG A 207 8.99 16.73 -32.44
C ARG A 207 8.26 16.27 -33.70
N TYR A 208 7.40 15.26 -33.60
CA TYR A 208 6.61 14.78 -34.74
C TYR A 208 5.69 15.86 -35.33
N LEU A 209 5.16 16.74 -34.48
CA LEU A 209 4.28 17.84 -34.87
C LEU A 209 5.01 19.14 -35.22
N ASP A 210 6.34 19.12 -35.36
CA ASP A 210 7.19 20.30 -35.62
C ASP A 210 7.00 21.45 -34.62
N MET A 211 6.70 21.12 -33.36
CA MET A 211 6.50 22.10 -32.26
C MET A 211 7.77 22.35 -31.43
N GLY A 212 8.83 21.56 -31.67
CA GLY A 212 10.09 21.60 -30.94
C GLY A 212 10.21 20.48 -29.90
N VAL A 213 11.12 20.67 -28.93
CA VAL A 213 11.42 19.69 -27.88
C VAL A 213 10.82 20.15 -26.55
N TYR A 214 9.81 19.45 -26.06
CA TYR A 214 9.10 19.79 -24.82
C TYR A 214 10.03 19.90 -23.60
N SER A 215 11.00 18.99 -23.45
CA SER A 215 11.93 18.94 -22.32
C SER A 215 12.87 20.14 -22.24
N GLU A 216 13.20 20.75 -23.38
CA GLU A 216 14.03 21.96 -23.49
C GLU A 216 13.29 23.25 -23.11
N TRP A 217 11.96 23.20 -22.98
CA TRP A 217 11.18 24.36 -22.58
C TRP A 217 11.32 24.64 -21.08
N ASP A 218 11.25 25.93 -20.73
CA ASP A 218 11.08 26.33 -19.33
C ASP A 218 9.69 25.93 -18.80
N GLU A 219 9.54 25.99 -17.48
CA GLU A 219 8.30 25.54 -16.83
C GLU A 219 7.08 26.37 -17.25
N GLU A 220 7.21 27.68 -17.46
CA GLU A 220 6.07 28.51 -17.87
C GLU A 220 5.58 28.14 -19.27
N ARG A 221 6.50 27.96 -20.22
CA ARG A 221 6.16 27.53 -21.58
C ARG A 221 5.54 26.13 -21.59
N LYS A 222 6.01 25.21 -20.73
CA LYS A 222 5.39 23.89 -20.54
C LYS A 222 3.94 24.04 -20.06
N LEU A 223 3.71 24.82 -19.02
CA LEU A 223 2.37 25.03 -18.46
C LEU A 223 1.41 25.70 -19.46
N GLU A 224 1.87 26.70 -20.21
CA GLU A 224 1.07 27.35 -21.27
C GLU A 224 0.67 26.35 -22.36
N PHE A 225 1.62 25.55 -22.85
CA PHE A 225 1.36 24.51 -23.84
C PHE A 225 0.34 23.48 -23.31
N LEU A 226 0.57 22.94 -22.12
CA LEU A 226 -0.29 21.91 -21.52
C LEU A 226 -1.69 22.46 -21.28
N ALA A 227 -1.83 23.65 -20.69
CA ALA A 227 -3.13 24.27 -20.43
C ALA A 227 -3.91 24.54 -21.72
N ARG A 228 -3.23 24.94 -22.80
CA ARG A 228 -3.85 25.14 -24.12
C ARG A 228 -4.34 23.81 -24.72
N GLU A 229 -3.49 22.79 -24.77
CA GLU A 229 -3.89 21.50 -25.36
C GLU A 229 -4.93 20.77 -24.48
N LEU A 230 -4.92 20.96 -23.15
CA LEU A 230 -5.94 20.46 -22.23
C LEU A 230 -7.32 21.12 -22.44
N LYS A 231 -7.39 22.37 -22.89
CA LYS A 231 -8.64 23.03 -23.30
C LYS A 231 -9.10 22.63 -24.71
N SER A 232 -8.18 22.18 -25.56
CA SER A 232 -8.49 21.80 -26.94
C SER A 232 -9.45 20.60 -27.02
N LYS A 233 -10.23 20.46 -28.09
CA LYS A 233 -11.08 19.27 -28.32
C LYS A 233 -10.47 18.27 -29.31
N ARG A 234 -9.36 18.64 -29.95
CA ARG A 234 -8.66 17.77 -30.90
C ARG A 234 -7.77 16.78 -30.14
N PRO A 235 -7.63 15.53 -30.61
CA PRO A 235 -6.53 14.67 -30.21
C PRO A 235 -5.19 15.30 -30.60
N LEU A 236 -4.21 15.18 -29.72
CA LEU A 236 -2.84 15.63 -29.90
C LEU A 236 -1.97 14.53 -30.51
N VAL A 237 -2.04 13.29 -30.03
CA VAL A 237 -1.15 12.21 -30.48
C VAL A 237 -1.67 11.61 -31.79
N PRO A 238 -0.89 11.67 -32.89
CA PRO A 238 -1.29 11.07 -34.15
C PRO A 238 -1.26 9.54 -34.08
N GLN A 239 -2.29 8.86 -34.58
CA GLN A 239 -2.35 7.38 -34.60
C GLN A 239 -1.21 6.74 -35.41
N THR A 240 -0.62 7.47 -36.35
CA THR A 240 0.47 7.01 -37.22
C THR A 240 1.86 7.31 -36.68
N ILE A 241 1.98 7.82 -35.44
CA ILE A 241 3.28 8.18 -34.87
C ILE A 241 4.13 6.91 -34.65
N GLU A 242 5.31 6.87 -35.25
CA GLU A 242 6.31 5.84 -34.98
C GLU A 242 7.26 6.32 -33.88
N VAL A 243 7.30 5.59 -32.77
CA VAL A 243 8.08 5.93 -31.58
C VAL A 243 8.87 4.73 -31.09
N VAL A 244 9.92 5.00 -30.32
CA VAL A 244 10.71 3.96 -29.64
C VAL A 244 9.85 3.17 -28.64
N LEU A 245 10.29 1.94 -28.31
CA LEU A 245 9.54 1.01 -27.46
C LEU A 245 9.17 1.62 -26.09
N GLU A 246 10.07 2.43 -25.54
CA GLU A 246 9.90 3.14 -24.30
C GLU A 246 8.71 4.12 -24.32
N VAL A 247 8.61 4.93 -25.36
CA VAL A 247 7.51 5.89 -25.53
C VAL A 247 6.22 5.16 -25.88
N LYS A 248 6.32 4.12 -26.71
CA LYS A 248 5.17 3.28 -27.07
C LYS A 248 4.52 2.67 -25.83
N GLU A 249 5.30 2.15 -24.89
CA GLU A 249 4.80 1.58 -23.65
C GLU A 249 3.98 2.57 -22.81
N VAL A 250 4.39 3.85 -22.76
CA VAL A 250 3.64 4.91 -22.06
C VAL A 250 2.30 5.16 -22.75
N LEU A 251 2.30 5.31 -24.08
CA LEU A 251 1.09 5.52 -24.87
C LEU A 251 0.11 4.33 -24.76
N ASP A 252 0.61 3.11 -24.91
CA ASP A 252 -0.17 1.87 -24.78
C ASP A 252 -0.75 1.74 -23.37
N THR A 253 -0.01 2.13 -22.33
CA THR A 253 -0.51 2.14 -20.95
C THR A 253 -1.68 3.11 -20.77
N PHE A 254 -1.60 4.33 -21.32
CA PHE A 254 -2.72 5.28 -21.27
C PHE A 254 -3.91 4.82 -22.10
N ARG A 255 -3.69 4.14 -23.22
CA ARG A 255 -4.75 3.51 -24.02
C ARG A 255 -5.49 2.46 -23.20
N VAL A 256 -4.78 1.51 -22.57
CA VAL A 256 -5.38 0.49 -21.69
C VAL A 256 -6.11 1.15 -20.51
N ALA A 257 -5.55 2.22 -19.93
CA ALA A 257 -6.21 2.96 -18.86
C ALA A 257 -7.52 3.60 -19.31
N ALA A 258 -7.59 4.12 -20.54
CA ALA A 258 -8.80 4.66 -21.13
C ALA A 258 -9.87 3.58 -21.41
N GLU A 259 -9.45 2.39 -21.84
CA GLU A 259 -10.35 1.24 -22.09
C GLU A 259 -10.95 0.67 -20.79
N LEU A 260 -10.18 0.64 -19.69
CA LEU A 260 -10.62 0.07 -18.40
C LEU A 260 -11.35 1.05 -17.49
N GLY A 261 -10.97 2.34 -17.51
CA GLY A 261 -11.59 3.40 -16.72
C GLY A 261 -11.31 3.38 -15.21
N SER A 262 -11.83 4.40 -14.52
CA SER A 262 -11.64 4.64 -13.07
C SER A 262 -12.33 3.67 -12.12
N ASP A 263 -13.18 2.79 -12.65
CA ASP A 263 -13.86 1.77 -11.85
C ASP A 263 -12.96 0.57 -11.60
N SER A 264 -12.12 0.23 -12.58
CA SER A 264 -11.10 -0.83 -12.50
C SER A 264 -9.78 -0.33 -11.93
N LEU A 265 -9.45 0.94 -12.17
CA LEU A 265 -8.16 1.55 -11.82
C LEU A 265 -8.31 2.58 -10.69
N GLY A 266 -7.23 2.73 -9.92
CA GLY A 266 -7.16 3.64 -8.78
C GLY A 266 -6.65 5.02 -9.17
N ALA A 267 -5.44 5.33 -8.74
CA ALA A 267 -4.72 6.55 -9.07
C ALA A 267 -3.62 6.30 -10.11
N TYR A 268 -3.22 7.36 -10.80
CA TYR A 268 -1.99 7.41 -11.58
C TYR A 268 -0.92 8.16 -10.77
N VAL A 269 0.07 7.43 -10.25
CA VAL A 269 1.16 7.96 -9.42
C VAL A 269 2.36 8.35 -10.28
N ILE A 270 2.83 9.59 -10.14
CA ILE A 270 4.00 10.12 -10.86
C ILE A 270 5.21 10.06 -9.94
N SER A 271 6.13 9.13 -10.18
CA SER A 271 7.39 9.03 -9.43
C SER A 271 8.34 10.15 -9.86
N MET A 272 9.20 10.62 -8.94
CA MET A 272 10.12 11.73 -9.20
C MET A 272 9.41 12.99 -9.72
N ALA A 273 8.22 13.27 -9.17
CA ALA A 273 7.51 14.50 -9.48
C ALA A 273 8.24 15.69 -8.84
N SER A 274 8.40 16.76 -9.61
CA SER A 274 9.17 17.96 -9.22
C SER A 274 8.49 19.26 -9.61
N ASN A 275 7.64 19.25 -10.63
CA ASN A 275 7.02 20.45 -11.19
C ASN A 275 5.51 20.27 -11.41
N ALA A 276 4.78 21.38 -11.57
CA ALA A 276 3.35 21.34 -11.88
C ALA A 276 3.09 20.77 -13.28
N SER A 277 4.02 21.00 -14.22
CA SER A 277 3.97 20.42 -15.56
C SER A 277 4.00 18.89 -15.56
N ASP A 278 4.64 18.24 -14.59
CA ASP A 278 4.65 16.77 -14.47
C ASP A 278 3.23 16.22 -14.31
N VAL A 279 2.40 16.89 -13.49
CA VAL A 279 1.00 16.50 -13.26
C VAL A 279 0.16 16.76 -14.51
N LEU A 280 0.27 17.95 -15.10
CA LEU A 280 -0.50 18.32 -16.28
C LEU A 280 -0.13 17.50 -17.53
N ALA A 281 1.12 17.03 -17.64
CA ALA A 281 1.55 16.13 -18.69
C ALA A 281 0.75 14.81 -18.66
N VAL A 282 0.58 14.24 -17.47
CA VAL A 282 -0.23 13.02 -17.29
C VAL A 282 -1.72 13.30 -17.57
N GLU A 283 -2.26 14.42 -17.11
CA GLU A 283 -3.64 14.80 -17.44
C GLU A 283 -3.87 14.91 -18.96
N LEU A 284 -2.88 15.46 -19.68
CA LEU A 284 -2.94 15.58 -21.14
C LEU A 284 -2.90 14.22 -21.82
N LEU A 285 -1.98 13.33 -21.42
CA LEU A 285 -1.86 11.98 -21.98
C LEU A 285 -3.11 11.13 -21.67
N GLN A 286 -3.69 11.23 -20.47
CA GLN A 286 -4.95 10.58 -20.14
C GLN A 286 -6.10 11.06 -21.02
N LYS A 287 -6.24 12.39 -21.17
CA LYS A 287 -7.28 12.98 -21.99
C LYS A 287 -7.14 12.55 -23.45
N ASP A 288 -5.93 12.60 -23.99
CA ASP A 288 -5.66 12.27 -25.38
C ASP A 288 -5.99 10.80 -25.69
N ALA A 289 -5.52 9.87 -24.85
CA ALA A 289 -5.82 8.45 -25.00
C ALA A 289 -7.34 8.18 -24.96
N ARG A 290 -8.08 8.87 -24.09
CA ARG A 290 -9.55 8.75 -24.00
C ARG A 290 -10.25 9.29 -25.24
N LEU A 291 -9.76 10.37 -25.85
CA LEU A 291 -10.29 10.88 -27.12
C LEU A 291 -10.03 9.89 -28.26
N SER A 292 -8.83 9.31 -28.31
CA SER A 292 -8.45 8.31 -29.31
C SER A 292 -9.32 7.05 -29.21
N VAL A 293 -9.40 6.44 -28.02
CA VAL A 293 -10.20 5.22 -27.77
C VAL A 293 -11.69 5.46 -28.02
N SER A 294 -12.24 6.61 -27.61
CA SER A 294 -13.66 6.91 -27.86
C SER A 294 -13.96 7.10 -29.35
N GLY A 295 -13.01 7.69 -30.11
CA GLY A 295 -13.12 7.83 -31.56
C GLY A 295 -13.06 6.50 -32.30
N GLU A 296 -12.16 5.60 -31.89
CA GLU A 296 -12.00 4.27 -32.50
C GLU A 296 -13.15 3.31 -32.17
N LEU A 297 -13.58 3.25 -30.91
CA LEU A 297 -14.63 2.33 -30.46
C LEU A 297 -16.05 2.88 -30.68
N ALA A 298 -16.18 4.12 -31.16
CA ALA A 298 -17.46 4.84 -31.34
C ALA A 298 -18.38 4.80 -30.10
N ARG A 299 -17.78 4.69 -28.90
CA ARG A 299 -18.46 4.65 -27.60
C ARG A 299 -17.65 5.41 -26.56
N PRO A 300 -18.28 6.01 -25.54
CA PRO A 300 -17.54 6.68 -24.48
C PRO A 300 -16.67 5.69 -23.70
N CYS A 301 -15.47 6.13 -23.31
CA CYS A 301 -14.64 5.38 -22.38
C CYS A 301 -15.35 5.21 -21.02
N PRO A 302 -15.27 4.03 -20.38
CA PRO A 302 -15.89 3.82 -19.07
C PRO A 302 -15.25 4.70 -17.99
N GLY A 303 -16.04 5.05 -16.97
CA GLY A 303 -15.63 5.87 -15.85
C GLY A 303 -15.06 7.25 -16.22
N GLY A 304 -14.38 7.88 -15.27
CA GLY A 304 -13.68 9.16 -15.45
C GLY A 304 -12.18 8.99 -15.73
N THR A 305 -11.46 10.11 -15.74
CA THR A 305 -9.98 10.12 -15.67
C THR A 305 -9.51 9.55 -14.34
N LEU A 306 -8.30 8.99 -14.32
CA LEU A 306 -7.67 8.57 -13.06
C LEU A 306 -7.18 9.80 -12.31
N ARG A 307 -7.27 9.74 -10.98
CA ARG A 307 -6.69 10.77 -10.10
C ARG A 307 -5.18 10.79 -10.30
N VAL A 308 -4.61 11.93 -10.68
CA VAL A 308 -3.16 12.08 -10.84
C VAL A 308 -2.54 12.46 -9.50
N VAL A 309 -1.52 11.70 -9.08
CA VAL A 309 -0.91 11.80 -7.75
C VAL A 309 0.59 12.04 -7.89
N PRO A 310 1.08 13.28 -7.65
CA PRO A 310 2.52 13.53 -7.60
C PRO A 310 3.13 12.82 -6.39
N LEU A 311 4.25 12.13 -6.62
CA LEU A 311 5.05 11.50 -5.58
C LEU A 311 6.37 12.25 -5.41
N PHE A 312 6.47 12.98 -4.29
CA PHE A 312 7.67 13.71 -3.88
C PHE A 312 8.59 12.76 -3.08
N GLU A 313 9.77 12.44 -3.64
CA GLU A 313 10.67 11.40 -3.13
C GLU A 313 12.05 11.90 -2.69
N THR A 314 12.45 13.12 -3.04
CA THR A 314 13.74 13.71 -2.64
C THR A 314 13.53 14.83 -1.62
N VAL A 315 14.56 15.18 -0.85
CA VAL A 315 14.46 16.30 0.12
C VAL A 315 14.17 17.62 -0.58
N LYS A 316 14.76 17.84 -1.76
CA LYS A 316 14.48 19.03 -2.56
C LYS A 316 13.00 19.09 -2.95
N ASP A 317 12.47 18.00 -3.50
CA ASP A 317 11.09 17.96 -3.97
C ASP A 317 10.09 18.08 -2.81
N LEU A 318 10.42 17.53 -1.63
CA LEU A 318 9.60 17.69 -0.41
C LEU A 318 9.52 19.15 0.03
N ARG A 319 10.64 19.88 0.03
CA ARG A 319 10.68 21.31 0.36
C ARG A 319 9.89 22.17 -0.63
N GLU A 320 9.86 21.76 -1.90
CA GLU A 320 9.16 22.48 -2.97
C GLU A 320 7.69 22.01 -3.14
N ALA A 321 7.28 20.92 -2.49
CA ALA A 321 5.97 20.28 -2.69
C ALA A 321 4.79 21.24 -2.52
N GLY A 322 4.78 22.04 -1.44
CA GLY A 322 3.71 23.02 -1.22
C GLY A 322 3.65 24.10 -2.31
N LEU A 323 4.81 24.56 -2.82
CA LEU A 323 4.88 25.53 -3.91
C LEU A 323 4.37 24.93 -5.23
N VAL A 324 4.76 23.71 -5.53
CA VAL A 324 4.30 22.98 -6.73
C VAL A 324 2.78 22.81 -6.70
N ILE A 325 2.20 22.40 -5.57
CA ILE A 325 0.76 22.25 -5.42
C ILE A 325 0.04 23.60 -5.53
N ARG A 326 0.55 24.69 -4.92
CA ARG A 326 -0.03 26.04 -5.12
C ARG A 326 -0.02 26.45 -6.59
N LYS A 327 1.12 26.27 -7.27
CA LYS A 327 1.24 26.60 -8.70
C LYS A 327 0.23 25.81 -9.52
N LEU A 328 0.09 24.52 -9.26
CA LEU A 328 -0.85 23.64 -9.93
C LEU A 328 -2.33 24.05 -9.69
N LEU A 329 -2.71 24.34 -8.45
CA LEU A 329 -4.08 24.77 -8.09
C LEU A 329 -4.41 26.21 -8.51
N SER A 330 -3.39 27.03 -8.79
CA SER A 330 -3.57 28.36 -9.38
C SER A 330 -4.07 28.30 -10.83
N ILE A 331 -3.88 27.17 -11.52
CA ILE A 331 -4.31 26.98 -12.91
C ILE A 331 -5.80 26.66 -12.94
N ASP A 332 -6.61 27.57 -13.49
CA ASP A 332 -8.07 27.47 -13.51
C ASP A 332 -8.58 26.14 -14.08
N TRP A 333 -7.99 25.68 -15.19
CA TRP A 333 -8.38 24.41 -15.81
C TRP A 333 -8.22 23.24 -14.83
N TYR A 334 -7.11 23.18 -14.08
CA TYR A 334 -6.84 22.07 -13.18
C TYR A 334 -7.75 22.10 -11.96
N ARG A 335 -7.97 23.29 -11.40
CA ARG A 335 -8.88 23.49 -10.26
C ARG A 335 -10.31 23.08 -10.64
N GLU A 336 -10.81 23.52 -11.79
CA GLU A 336 -12.12 23.11 -12.31
C GLU A 336 -12.18 21.61 -12.60
N HIS A 337 -11.11 21.04 -13.17
CA HIS A 337 -11.00 19.60 -13.43
C HIS A 337 -11.15 18.78 -12.15
N ILE A 338 -10.42 19.12 -11.09
CA ILE A 338 -10.50 18.40 -9.80
C ILE A 338 -11.88 18.57 -9.17
N ILE A 339 -12.45 19.78 -9.17
CA ILE A 339 -13.77 20.02 -8.58
C ILE A 339 -14.83 19.17 -9.29
N LYS A 340 -14.80 19.14 -10.63
CA LYS A 340 -15.80 18.45 -11.45
C LYS A 340 -15.63 16.93 -11.47
N ASN A 341 -14.40 16.43 -11.62
CA ASN A 341 -14.15 15.01 -11.87
C ASN A 341 -13.70 14.25 -10.62
N HIS A 342 -13.23 14.95 -9.60
CA HIS A 342 -12.64 14.37 -8.39
C HIS A 342 -13.21 14.99 -7.11
N ASN A 343 -14.38 15.64 -7.18
CA ASN A 343 -15.13 16.20 -6.05
C ASN A 343 -14.31 17.16 -5.18
N GLY A 344 -13.41 17.93 -5.79
CA GLY A 344 -12.58 18.90 -5.07
C GLY A 344 -11.49 18.22 -4.23
N HIS A 345 -11.01 17.04 -4.64
CA HIS A 345 -10.05 16.23 -3.89
C HIS A 345 -8.72 16.06 -4.64
N GLN A 346 -7.64 16.60 -4.07
CA GLN A 346 -6.26 16.34 -4.49
C GLN A 346 -5.65 15.22 -3.64
N GLU A 347 -4.95 14.29 -4.28
CA GLU A 347 -4.12 13.32 -3.55
C GLU A 347 -2.64 13.56 -3.85
N VAL A 348 -1.80 13.50 -2.80
CA VAL A 348 -0.35 13.69 -2.90
C VAL A 348 0.35 12.54 -2.21
N MET A 349 1.30 11.90 -2.88
CA MET A 349 2.06 10.81 -2.29
C MET A 349 3.40 11.30 -1.75
N VAL A 350 3.77 10.81 -0.56
CA VAL A 350 5.02 11.18 0.12
C VAL A 350 5.94 9.97 0.27
N GLY A 351 7.17 10.09 -0.24
CA GLY A 351 8.16 9.01 -0.29
C GLY A 351 9.12 9.01 0.90
N TYR A 352 8.98 8.04 1.81
CA TYR A 352 9.83 7.93 3.01
C TYR A 352 11.20 7.33 2.72
N SER A 353 11.23 6.17 2.07
CA SER A 353 12.46 5.37 1.94
C SER A 353 13.48 6.01 0.97
N ASP A 354 13.01 6.65 -0.09
CA ASP A 354 13.87 7.34 -1.06
C ASP A 354 14.46 8.63 -0.44
N SER A 355 13.65 9.42 0.28
CA SER A 355 14.13 10.59 1.04
C SER A 355 15.15 10.20 2.12
N GLY A 356 14.89 9.09 2.84
CA GLY A 356 15.82 8.56 3.84
C GLY A 356 17.14 8.08 3.23
N LYS A 357 17.12 7.57 1.99
CA LYS A 357 18.34 7.21 1.25
C LYS A 357 19.14 8.45 0.83
N ASP A 358 18.48 9.55 0.51
CA ASP A 358 19.13 10.80 0.05
C ASP A 358 19.79 11.58 1.21
N ALA A 359 19.14 11.65 2.38
CA ALA A 359 19.55 12.58 3.43
C ALA A 359 19.58 11.99 4.86
N GLY A 360 19.39 10.68 5.00
CA GLY A 360 19.28 10.02 6.30
C GLY A 360 17.86 10.09 6.89
N ARG A 361 17.58 9.19 7.83
CA ARG A 361 16.20 8.95 8.33
C ARG A 361 15.62 10.15 9.10
N PHE A 362 16.42 10.79 9.95
CA PHE A 362 15.95 11.91 10.79
C PHE A 362 15.54 13.10 9.93
N THR A 363 16.45 13.55 9.07
CA THR A 363 16.24 14.61 8.08
C THR A 363 15.01 14.34 7.23
N ALA A 364 14.91 13.13 6.67
CA ALA A 364 13.76 12.75 5.85
C ALA A 364 12.43 12.84 6.64
N ALA A 365 12.39 12.36 7.89
CA ALA A 365 11.19 12.45 8.72
C ALA A 365 10.78 13.91 8.99
N TRP A 366 11.75 14.80 9.26
CA TRP A 366 11.49 16.21 9.49
C TRP A 366 11.01 16.95 8.23
N GLU A 367 11.67 16.73 7.10
CA GLU A 367 11.27 17.32 5.82
C GLU A 367 9.91 16.82 5.36
N LEU A 368 9.58 15.55 5.62
CA LEU A 368 8.25 15.00 5.37
C LEU A 368 7.18 15.65 6.25
N TYR A 369 7.48 15.95 7.52
CA TYR A 369 6.54 16.62 8.40
C TYR A 369 6.24 18.05 7.89
N LYS A 370 7.28 18.81 7.57
CA LYS A 370 7.15 20.17 6.99
C LYS A 370 6.39 20.16 5.65
N ALA A 371 6.77 19.28 4.73
CA ALA A 371 6.13 19.16 3.42
C ALA A 371 4.63 18.85 3.52
N GLN A 372 4.22 18.02 4.48
CA GLN A 372 2.81 17.72 4.71
C GLN A 372 2.05 18.93 5.26
N GLU A 373 2.62 19.69 6.20
CA GLU A 373 2.02 20.96 6.65
C GLU A 373 1.83 21.92 5.48
N ASP A 374 2.86 22.06 4.63
CA ASP A 374 2.84 22.98 3.49
C ASP A 374 1.85 22.57 2.39
N VAL A 375 1.74 21.27 2.10
CA VAL A 375 0.76 20.74 1.14
C VAL A 375 -0.68 20.89 1.66
N VAL A 376 -0.91 20.63 2.95
CA VAL A 376 -2.22 20.85 3.58
C VAL A 376 -2.60 22.33 3.52
N ALA A 377 -1.67 23.23 3.85
CA ALA A 377 -1.87 24.67 3.74
C ALA A 377 -2.20 25.09 2.31
N ALA A 378 -1.42 24.63 1.33
CA ALA A 378 -1.63 24.90 -0.09
C ALA A 378 -3.02 24.47 -0.58
N CYS A 379 -3.49 23.28 -0.22
CA CYS A 379 -4.82 22.81 -0.60
C CYS A 379 -5.94 23.61 0.09
N ASN A 380 -5.76 23.96 1.37
CA ASN A 380 -6.72 24.78 2.12
C ASN A 380 -6.89 26.19 1.55
N GLU A 381 -5.80 26.82 1.07
CA GLU A 381 -5.83 28.14 0.40
C GLU A 381 -6.81 28.18 -0.79
N TYR A 382 -6.99 27.05 -1.50
CA TYR A 382 -7.89 26.92 -2.65
C TYR A 382 -9.21 26.19 -2.34
N GLY A 383 -9.48 25.83 -1.07
CA GLY A 383 -10.68 25.09 -0.67
C GLY A 383 -10.74 23.66 -1.22
N ILE A 384 -9.59 23.05 -1.50
CA ILE A 384 -9.46 21.69 -2.02
C ILE A 384 -9.13 20.74 -0.87
N LYS A 385 -9.82 19.60 -0.79
CA LYS A 385 -9.52 18.55 0.19
C LYS A 385 -8.28 17.79 -0.24
N VAL A 386 -7.41 17.46 0.72
CA VAL A 386 -6.21 16.67 0.45
C VAL A 386 -6.30 15.28 1.08
N THR A 387 -5.84 14.25 0.37
CA THR A 387 -5.43 12.97 0.96
C THR A 387 -3.95 12.80 0.77
N LEU A 388 -3.23 12.54 1.86
CA LEU A 388 -1.84 12.12 1.78
C LEU A 388 -1.76 10.61 1.58
N PHE A 389 -1.08 10.20 0.53
CA PHE A 389 -0.75 8.81 0.26
C PHE A 389 0.63 8.49 0.82
N HIS A 390 0.66 7.74 1.92
CA HIS A 390 1.90 7.36 2.59
C HIS A 390 2.58 6.20 1.87
N GLY A 391 3.77 6.44 1.31
CA GLY A 391 4.59 5.43 0.66
C GLY A 391 5.25 4.41 1.60
N ARG A 392 6.00 3.47 1.03
CA ARG A 392 6.78 2.47 1.78
C ARG A 392 7.87 3.15 2.62
N GLY A 393 8.14 2.63 3.83
CA GLY A 393 9.13 3.26 4.73
C GLY A 393 8.54 4.10 5.84
N GLY A 394 7.29 4.54 5.72
CA GLY A 394 6.64 5.33 6.77
C GLY A 394 6.41 4.52 8.03
N SER A 395 6.44 5.20 9.19
CA SER A 395 6.05 4.63 10.49
C SER A 395 4.67 3.95 10.41
N ILE A 396 3.75 4.51 9.62
CA ILE A 396 2.39 4.00 9.37
C ILE A 396 2.41 2.63 8.64
N GLY A 397 3.16 2.50 7.55
CA GLY A 397 3.16 1.30 6.71
C GLY A 397 3.90 0.10 7.33
N ARG A 398 4.78 0.35 8.30
CA ARG A 398 5.76 -0.63 8.77
C ARG A 398 5.36 -1.42 10.02
N GLY A 399 4.32 -1.01 10.76
CA GLY A 399 3.72 -1.81 11.84
C GLY A 399 4.66 -2.29 12.96
N GLY A 400 5.83 -1.67 13.13
CA GLY A 400 6.77 -1.98 14.21
C GLY A 400 6.90 -0.91 15.28
N GLY A 401 6.51 0.33 15.01
CA GLY A 401 6.04 1.27 16.05
C GLY A 401 4.53 1.13 16.21
N PRO A 402 3.90 1.75 17.21
CA PRO A 402 2.44 1.77 17.30
C PRO A 402 1.89 2.49 16.06
N THR A 403 1.37 1.76 15.08
CA THR A 403 0.75 2.32 13.86
C THR A 403 -0.30 3.38 14.20
N TYR A 404 -0.97 3.18 15.33
CA TYR A 404 -1.83 4.17 15.98
C TYR A 404 -1.10 5.51 16.20
N LEU A 405 0.01 5.51 16.93
CA LEU A 405 0.78 6.72 17.24
C LEU A 405 1.31 7.38 15.96
N ALA A 406 1.75 6.57 14.99
CA ALA A 406 2.23 7.08 13.71
C ALA A 406 1.18 7.86 12.92
N ILE A 407 -0.10 7.49 13.02
CA ILE A 407 -1.21 8.23 12.39
C ILE A 407 -1.56 9.45 13.25
N GLN A 408 -1.61 9.30 14.57
CA GLN A 408 -1.86 10.39 15.52
C GLN A 408 -0.78 11.48 15.49
N SER A 409 0.42 11.15 15.02
CA SER A 409 1.56 12.05 14.95
C SER A 409 1.67 12.82 13.63
N GLN A 410 0.75 12.60 12.68
CA GLN A 410 0.75 13.34 11.42
C GLN A 410 0.30 14.78 11.66
N PRO A 411 0.75 15.76 10.86
CA PRO A 411 0.37 17.16 11.05
C PRO A 411 -1.15 17.39 11.09
N SER A 412 -1.59 18.45 11.76
CA SER A 412 -3.00 18.81 11.79
C SER A 412 -3.56 19.04 10.38
N GLY A 413 -4.77 18.52 10.11
CA GLY A 413 -5.43 18.63 8.81
C GLY A 413 -4.92 17.63 7.75
N SER A 414 -3.93 16.80 8.07
CA SER A 414 -3.37 15.82 7.12
C SER A 414 -4.15 14.50 7.07
N VAL A 415 -4.90 14.18 8.14
CA VAL A 415 -5.75 12.99 8.29
C VAL A 415 -7.19 13.46 8.51
N MET A 416 -7.83 14.00 7.46
CA MET A 416 -9.20 14.56 7.50
C MET A 416 -10.24 13.51 7.12
N GLY A 417 -10.35 12.46 7.94
CA GLY A 417 -11.25 11.31 7.70
C GLY A 417 -10.77 10.35 6.63
N THR A 418 -9.59 10.58 6.04
CA THR A 418 -9.01 9.73 5.00
C THR A 418 -7.63 9.22 5.40
N LEU A 419 -7.36 7.96 5.07
CA LEU A 419 -6.03 7.36 5.18
C LEU A 419 -5.78 6.54 3.95
N ARG A 420 -4.68 6.86 3.25
CA ARG A 420 -4.16 6.02 2.17
C ARG A 420 -2.72 5.67 2.49
N SER A 421 -2.44 4.38 2.67
CA SER A 421 -1.10 3.91 3.06
C SER A 421 -0.70 2.69 2.25
N THR A 422 0.57 2.61 1.90
CA THR A 422 1.14 1.43 1.23
C THR A 422 1.42 0.34 2.25
N GLU A 423 0.68 -0.76 2.16
CA GLU A 423 1.01 -1.98 2.91
C GLU A 423 2.20 -2.70 2.29
N GLN A 424 3.25 -2.91 3.08
CA GLN A 424 4.44 -3.60 2.65
C GLN A 424 4.19 -5.11 2.55
N GLY A 425 4.69 -5.74 1.48
CA GLY A 425 4.46 -7.17 1.21
C GLY A 425 4.92 -8.07 2.34
N GLU A 426 6.06 -7.74 2.95
CA GLU A 426 6.64 -8.42 4.11
C GLU A 426 5.77 -8.32 5.38
N MET A 427 4.87 -7.34 5.46
CA MET A 427 3.97 -7.11 6.60
C MET A 427 2.55 -7.66 6.38
N VAL A 428 2.14 -7.99 5.15
CA VAL A 428 0.77 -8.44 4.84
C VAL A 428 0.40 -9.66 5.68
N GLN A 429 1.26 -10.67 5.77
CA GLN A 429 1.01 -11.85 6.59
C GLN A 429 0.88 -11.52 8.08
N ALA A 430 1.66 -10.57 8.58
CA ALA A 430 1.66 -10.18 9.99
C ALA A 430 0.43 -9.36 10.36
N LYS A 431 -0.09 -8.53 9.45
CA LYS A 431 -1.25 -7.65 9.67
C LYS A 431 -2.58 -8.28 9.32
N PHE A 432 -2.61 -9.16 8.33
CA PHE A 432 -3.85 -9.65 7.73
C PHE A 432 -3.85 -11.17 7.47
N GLY A 433 -2.84 -11.91 7.92
CA GLY A 433 -2.72 -13.35 7.67
C GLY A 433 -3.75 -14.21 8.41
N LEU A 434 -4.41 -13.67 9.44
CA LEU A 434 -5.49 -14.31 10.20
C LEU A 434 -6.67 -13.32 10.33
N PRO A 435 -7.93 -13.78 10.26
CA PRO A 435 -9.10 -12.90 10.35
C PRO A 435 -9.11 -12.01 11.60
N GLN A 436 -8.82 -12.58 12.79
CA GLN A 436 -8.81 -11.80 14.04
C GLN A 436 -7.74 -10.70 14.03
N THR A 437 -6.56 -10.98 13.47
CA THR A 437 -5.50 -10.00 13.32
C THR A 437 -5.88 -8.91 12.32
N ALA A 438 -6.53 -9.27 11.21
CA ALA A 438 -7.03 -8.32 10.22
C ALA A 438 -8.06 -7.37 10.83
N VAL A 439 -9.04 -7.89 11.58
CA VAL A 439 -10.03 -7.08 12.31
C VAL A 439 -9.34 -6.11 13.26
N ARG A 440 -8.39 -6.59 14.08
CA ARG A 440 -7.63 -5.73 15.00
C ARG A 440 -6.85 -4.64 14.25
N GLN A 441 -6.29 -4.95 13.10
CA GLN A 441 -5.55 -3.98 12.30
C GLN A 441 -6.48 -2.90 11.71
N LEU A 442 -7.64 -3.29 11.20
CA LEU A 442 -8.66 -2.36 10.69
C LEU A 442 -9.25 -1.50 11.82
N GLU A 443 -9.45 -2.06 13.01
CA GLU A 443 -9.85 -1.34 14.22
C GLU A 443 -8.82 -0.25 14.58
N ILE A 444 -7.52 -0.59 14.57
CA ILE A 444 -6.44 0.36 14.82
C ILE A 444 -6.46 1.50 13.80
N TYR A 445 -6.60 1.18 12.51
CA TYR A 445 -6.67 2.21 11.46
C TYR A 445 -7.88 3.13 11.65
N THR A 446 -9.06 2.54 11.81
CA THR A 446 -10.31 3.30 11.94
C THR A 446 -10.26 4.21 13.16
N THR A 447 -9.82 3.69 14.31
CA THR A 447 -9.72 4.46 15.55
C THR A 447 -8.69 5.58 15.43
N ALA A 448 -7.52 5.30 14.85
CA ALA A 448 -6.48 6.30 14.69
C ALA A 448 -6.87 7.41 13.71
N VAL A 449 -7.56 7.09 12.61
CA VAL A 449 -8.06 8.10 11.66
C VAL A 449 -9.13 8.95 12.32
N LEU A 450 -10.08 8.33 13.01
CA LEU A 450 -11.17 9.04 13.69
C LEU A 450 -10.62 10.01 14.74
N LEU A 451 -9.71 9.55 15.59
CA LEU A 451 -9.10 10.39 16.62
C LEU A 451 -8.22 11.49 16.02
N ALA A 452 -7.44 11.22 14.97
CA ALA A 452 -6.63 12.26 14.32
C ALA A 452 -7.48 13.33 13.64
N THR A 453 -8.67 12.94 13.17
CA THR A 453 -9.64 13.86 12.55
C THR A 453 -10.34 14.73 13.60
N LEU A 454 -10.79 14.13 14.71
CA LEU A 454 -11.58 14.82 15.74
C LEU A 454 -10.73 15.55 16.79
N CYS A 455 -9.54 15.02 17.07
CA CYS A 455 -8.59 15.51 18.07
C CYS A 455 -7.20 15.62 17.42
N PRO A 456 -6.99 16.57 16.50
CA PRO A 456 -5.70 16.71 15.81
C PRO A 456 -4.58 16.98 16.82
N PRO A 457 -3.35 16.52 16.54
CA PRO A 457 -2.22 16.73 17.44
C PRO A 457 -1.92 18.21 17.57
N ILE A 458 -1.55 18.61 18.79
CA ILE A 458 -1.16 19.99 19.09
C ILE A 458 0.22 20.23 18.44
N PRO A 459 0.40 21.37 17.74
CA PRO A 459 1.72 21.76 17.23
C PRO A 459 2.73 21.89 18.37
N PRO A 460 4.05 21.89 18.07
CA PRO A 460 5.07 22.07 19.10
C PRO A 460 4.80 23.35 19.92
N ARG A 461 4.94 23.25 21.25
CA ARG A 461 4.59 24.33 22.19
C ARG A 461 5.41 25.60 21.95
N GLU A 462 6.68 25.42 21.57
CA GLU A 462 7.65 26.48 21.42
C GLU A 462 8.30 26.43 20.04
N GLU A 463 8.44 27.59 19.39
CA GLU A 463 9.10 27.69 18.07
C GLU A 463 10.54 27.18 18.11
N LYS A 464 11.20 27.30 19.28
CA LYS A 464 12.55 26.78 19.48
C LYS A 464 12.66 25.28 19.21
N TRP A 465 11.60 24.49 19.37
CA TRP A 465 11.63 23.05 19.05
C TRP A 465 11.73 22.80 17.55
N ARG A 466 11.12 23.65 16.71
CA ARG A 466 11.29 23.59 15.25
C ARG A 466 12.71 23.97 14.85
N ASN A 467 13.27 25.01 15.47
CA ASN A 467 14.67 25.40 15.25
C ASN A 467 15.64 24.26 15.65
N LEU A 468 15.39 23.61 16.78
CA LEU A 468 16.18 22.47 17.23
C LEU A 468 16.07 21.27 16.28
N MET A 469 14.86 20.98 15.77
CA MET A 469 14.68 19.96 14.73
C MET A 469 15.46 20.29 13.46
N GLU A 470 15.48 21.56 13.05
CA GLU A 470 16.24 22.01 11.87
C GLU A 470 17.75 21.84 12.08
N GLU A 471 18.28 22.20 13.24
CA GLU A 471 19.69 21.99 13.59
C GLU A 471 20.07 20.50 13.57
N ILE A 472 19.29 19.65 14.25
CA ILE A 472 19.54 18.20 14.29
C ILE A 472 19.46 17.62 12.87
N SER A 473 18.45 18.03 12.09
CA SER A 473 18.26 17.62 10.70
C SER A 473 19.48 17.97 9.83
N ASN A 474 20.02 19.18 9.95
CA ASN A 474 21.19 19.60 9.18
C ASN A 474 22.44 18.79 9.53
N ILE A 475 22.71 18.57 10.82
CA ILE A 475 23.88 17.81 11.29
C ILE A 475 23.74 16.32 10.92
N SER A 476 22.55 15.74 11.11
CA SER A 476 22.26 14.36 10.73
C SER A 476 22.41 14.15 9.22
N CYS A 477 21.93 15.08 8.40
CA CYS A 477 22.08 15.05 6.94
C CYS A 477 23.56 15.11 6.53
N GLN A 478 24.32 16.03 7.11
CA GLN A 478 25.74 16.19 6.82
C GLN A 478 26.51 14.92 7.20
N SER A 479 26.33 14.40 8.41
CA SER A 479 26.97 13.15 8.85
C SER A 479 26.62 11.97 7.93
N TYR A 480 25.34 11.84 7.55
CA TYR A 480 24.90 10.80 6.63
C TYR A 480 25.55 10.93 5.24
N ARG A 481 25.56 12.13 4.66
CA ARG A 481 26.10 12.36 3.31
C ARG A 481 27.62 12.24 3.26
N ASN A 482 28.32 12.73 4.28
CA ASN A 482 29.76 12.58 4.42
C ASN A 482 30.16 11.10 4.37
N THR A 483 29.42 10.24 5.06
CA THR A 483 29.65 8.79 5.09
C THR A 483 29.22 8.09 3.80
N VAL A 484 28.00 8.35 3.31
CA VAL A 484 27.41 7.55 2.21
C VAL A 484 27.82 8.03 0.82
N TYR A 485 27.97 9.34 0.64
CA TYR A 485 28.18 9.96 -0.67
C TYR A 485 29.59 10.55 -0.85
N GLU A 486 30.21 11.08 0.20
CA GLU A 486 31.50 11.76 0.11
C GLU A 486 32.69 10.85 0.42
N ASN A 487 32.51 9.83 1.27
CA ASN A 487 33.56 8.86 1.57
C ASN A 487 33.79 7.91 0.38
N PRO A 488 34.97 7.93 -0.26
CA PRO A 488 35.26 7.12 -1.45
C PRO A 488 35.30 5.61 -1.16
N GLU A 489 35.59 5.20 0.07
CA GLU A 489 35.68 3.79 0.46
C GLU A 489 34.30 3.18 0.77
N PHE A 490 33.27 4.00 0.98
CA PHE A 490 31.97 3.53 1.46
C PHE A 490 31.28 2.58 0.47
N LEU A 491 31.35 2.87 -0.83
CA LEU A 491 30.73 2.02 -1.84
C LEU A 491 31.36 0.62 -1.88
N SER A 492 32.69 0.55 -1.80
CA SER A 492 33.43 -0.71 -1.73
C SER A 492 33.13 -1.46 -0.43
N TYR A 493 33.10 -0.75 0.70
CA TYR A 493 32.71 -1.33 1.99
C TYR A 493 31.28 -1.90 1.95
N PHE A 494 30.33 -1.16 1.37
CA PHE A 494 28.94 -1.61 1.22
C PHE A 494 28.82 -2.91 0.41
N HIS A 495 29.58 -3.04 -0.68
CA HIS A 495 29.59 -4.26 -1.49
C HIS A 495 30.22 -5.46 -0.75
N GLU A 496 31.25 -5.23 0.06
CA GLU A 496 31.92 -6.28 0.82
C GLU A 496 31.12 -6.69 2.07
N ALA A 497 30.65 -5.73 2.86
CA ALA A 497 30.00 -5.98 4.14
C ALA A 497 28.59 -6.55 3.99
N THR A 498 27.92 -6.32 2.86
CA THR A 498 26.51 -6.71 2.65
C THR A 498 26.31 -7.68 1.48
N PRO A 499 25.23 -8.48 1.45
CA PRO A 499 24.92 -9.36 0.33
C PRO A 499 24.26 -8.63 -0.86
N GLN A 500 24.54 -7.33 -1.06
CA GLN A 500 23.82 -6.51 -2.04
C GLN A 500 23.92 -7.06 -3.47
N ALA A 501 25.12 -7.48 -3.89
CA ALA A 501 25.33 -7.99 -5.24
C ALA A 501 24.49 -9.27 -5.47
N GLU A 502 24.47 -10.12 -4.45
CA GLU A 502 23.79 -11.41 -4.45
C GLU A 502 22.25 -11.26 -4.32
N LEU A 503 21.74 -10.11 -3.88
CA LEU A 503 20.30 -9.81 -3.95
C LEU A 503 19.77 -9.86 -5.39
N GLY A 504 20.62 -9.66 -6.40
CA GLY A 504 20.25 -9.81 -7.80
C GLY A 504 19.86 -11.23 -8.19
N PHE A 505 20.32 -12.25 -7.44
CA PHE A 505 19.93 -13.65 -7.66
C PHE A 505 18.51 -13.97 -7.16
N LEU A 506 17.95 -13.11 -6.32
CA LEU A 506 16.60 -13.28 -5.83
C LEU A 506 15.62 -12.96 -6.96
N ASN A 507 14.78 -13.93 -7.34
CA ASN A 507 13.56 -13.69 -8.11
C ASN A 507 12.47 -12.99 -7.26
N ILE A 508 12.86 -12.10 -6.33
CA ILE A 508 11.98 -11.43 -5.37
C ILE A 508 11.39 -10.13 -5.95
N GLY A 509 11.91 -9.65 -7.08
CA GLY A 509 11.32 -8.51 -7.80
C GLY A 509 11.22 -8.79 -9.29
N SER A 510 10.07 -8.49 -9.88
CA SER A 510 9.93 -8.35 -11.34
C SER A 510 10.73 -7.18 -11.92
N ARG A 511 11.45 -6.43 -11.07
CA ARG A 511 12.13 -5.18 -11.41
C ARG A 511 13.63 -5.26 -11.09
N PRO A 512 14.50 -4.69 -11.95
CA PRO A 512 15.93 -4.62 -11.69
C PRO A 512 16.25 -3.77 -10.44
N ALA A 513 17.35 -4.10 -9.76
CA ALA A 513 17.80 -3.44 -8.53
C ALA A 513 18.25 -1.98 -8.73
N ARG A 514 18.59 -1.58 -9.96
CA ARG A 514 19.07 -0.24 -10.36
C ARG A 514 18.24 0.34 -11.49
N ARG A 515 18.20 1.68 -11.58
CA ARG A 515 17.50 2.40 -12.67
C ARG A 515 18.35 2.54 -13.95
N LYS A 516 19.68 2.57 -13.84
CA LYS A 516 20.68 2.60 -14.94
C LYS A 516 21.91 1.74 -14.56
N SER A 517 22.79 1.43 -15.51
CA SER A 517 23.99 0.59 -15.31
C SER A 517 25.13 1.25 -14.51
N SER A 518 24.96 2.47 -14.00
CA SER A 518 25.98 3.18 -13.22
C SER A 518 26.15 2.60 -11.81
N THR A 519 27.33 2.84 -11.22
CA THR A 519 27.81 2.19 -9.99
C THR A 519 27.46 2.90 -8.67
N GLY A 520 26.97 4.15 -8.71
CA GLY A 520 26.73 4.95 -7.51
C GLY A 520 25.44 4.63 -6.72
N ILE A 521 25.45 4.93 -5.41
CA ILE A 521 24.32 4.74 -4.48
C ILE A 521 23.08 5.56 -4.87
N GLY A 522 23.28 6.70 -5.53
CA GLY A 522 22.19 7.53 -6.06
C GLY A 522 21.22 6.75 -6.95
N HIS A 523 21.73 5.78 -7.73
CA HIS A 523 20.93 4.98 -8.67
C HIS A 523 20.43 3.64 -8.10
N LEU A 524 20.89 3.27 -6.90
CA LEU A 524 20.36 2.12 -6.17
C LEU A 524 18.96 2.45 -5.66
N ARG A 525 18.01 1.54 -5.86
CA ARG A 525 16.65 1.71 -5.35
C ARG A 525 16.63 1.56 -3.82
N ALA A 526 15.67 2.21 -3.17
CA ALA A 526 15.54 2.19 -1.72
C ALA A 526 15.33 0.77 -1.13
N ILE A 527 14.65 -0.14 -1.85
CA ILE A 527 14.43 -1.52 -1.38
C ILE A 527 15.76 -2.28 -1.26
N PRO A 528 16.57 -2.45 -2.33
CA PRO A 528 17.90 -3.05 -2.22
C PRO A 528 18.80 -2.41 -1.16
N TRP A 529 18.75 -1.06 -1.02
CA TRP A 529 19.50 -0.33 -0.01
C TRP A 529 19.17 -0.77 1.42
N VAL A 530 17.90 -0.68 1.82
CA VAL A 530 17.45 -1.08 3.16
C VAL A 530 17.60 -2.58 3.38
N PHE A 531 17.32 -3.38 2.36
CA PHE A 531 17.33 -4.83 2.47
C PHE A 531 18.74 -5.39 2.67
N ALA A 532 19.75 -4.87 1.96
CA ALA A 532 21.15 -5.29 2.12
C ALA A 532 21.66 -5.09 3.57
N TRP A 533 21.43 -3.92 4.16
CA TRP A 533 21.82 -3.65 5.56
C TRP A 533 20.95 -4.35 6.60
N THR A 534 19.72 -4.73 6.25
CA THR A 534 18.88 -5.56 7.12
C THR A 534 19.45 -6.97 7.27
N GLN A 535 20.03 -7.52 6.19
CA GLN A 535 20.62 -8.85 6.20
C GLN A 535 21.78 -8.95 7.19
N THR A 536 22.62 -7.91 7.28
CA THR A 536 23.82 -7.91 8.14
C THR A 536 23.55 -7.54 9.59
N ARG A 537 22.28 -7.34 9.96
CA ARG A 537 21.87 -6.84 11.29
C ARG A 537 22.46 -5.48 11.65
N PHE A 538 22.99 -4.75 10.66
CA PHE A 538 23.55 -3.43 10.91
C PHE A 538 22.52 -2.31 10.72
N VAL A 539 21.53 -2.50 9.84
CA VAL A 539 20.38 -1.59 9.62
C VAL A 539 20.76 -0.11 9.49
N LEU A 540 21.98 0.15 8.97
CA LEU A 540 22.61 1.45 8.81
C LEU A 540 21.69 2.56 8.25
N PRO A 541 20.84 2.31 7.23
CA PRO A 541 19.98 3.35 6.65
C PRO A 541 18.97 3.98 7.63
N ALA A 542 18.67 3.31 8.74
CA ALA A 542 17.65 3.75 9.68
C ALA A 542 18.16 4.66 10.80
N TRP A 543 19.47 4.64 11.08
CA TRP A 543 20.05 5.32 12.25
C TRP A 543 21.27 6.20 11.94
N LEU A 544 21.94 6.01 10.80
CA LEU A 544 23.13 6.79 10.46
C LEU A 544 22.83 8.30 10.46
N GLY A 545 23.70 9.07 11.11
CA GLY A 545 23.53 10.51 11.31
C GLY A 545 22.62 10.92 12.48
N VAL A 546 21.73 10.05 12.97
CA VAL A 546 20.86 10.36 14.12
C VAL A 546 21.70 10.67 15.36
N GLY A 547 22.68 9.80 15.66
CA GLY A 547 23.54 9.96 16.82
C GLY A 547 24.32 11.26 16.82
N ALA A 548 24.85 11.67 15.65
CA ALA A 548 25.58 12.92 15.50
C ALA A 548 24.71 14.14 15.83
N GLY A 549 23.48 14.19 15.28
CA GLY A 549 22.56 15.31 15.52
C GLY A 549 22.06 15.38 16.97
N LEU A 550 21.68 14.24 17.57
CA LEU A 550 21.22 14.21 18.97
C LEU A 550 22.36 14.50 19.96
N LYS A 551 23.58 14.02 19.67
CA LYS A 551 24.78 14.31 20.46
C LYS A 551 25.05 15.81 20.51
N ASP A 552 25.12 16.46 19.36
CA ASP A 552 25.40 17.90 19.27
C ASP A 552 24.36 18.73 20.04
N ALA A 553 23.07 18.43 19.88
CA ALA A 553 22.00 19.10 20.61
C ALA A 553 22.13 18.92 22.14
N CYS A 554 22.51 17.72 22.60
CA CYS A 554 22.74 17.48 24.03
C CYS A 554 23.98 18.21 24.56
N GLU A 555 25.07 18.24 23.79
CA GLU A 555 26.31 18.95 24.17
C GLU A 555 26.12 20.48 24.23
N LYS A 556 25.19 21.02 23.42
CA LYS A 556 24.74 22.42 23.49
C LYS A 556 23.78 22.73 24.66
N GLY A 557 23.39 21.72 25.44
CA GLY A 557 22.55 21.89 26.64
C GLY A 557 21.04 21.74 26.39
N TYR A 558 20.59 21.28 25.23
CA TYR A 558 19.16 21.12 24.91
C TYR A 558 18.55 19.80 25.38
N THR A 559 19.20 19.06 26.27
CA THR A 559 18.72 17.73 26.72
C THR A 559 17.34 17.78 27.38
N GLU A 560 17.05 18.81 28.17
CA GLU A 560 15.73 18.97 28.81
C GLU A 560 14.63 19.25 27.77
N ASP A 561 14.94 20.06 26.76
CA ASP A 561 14.02 20.35 25.66
C ASP A 561 13.73 19.11 24.82
N LEU A 562 14.73 18.29 24.50
CA LEU A 562 14.54 17.03 23.78
C LEU A 562 13.68 16.03 24.56
N ASN A 563 13.88 15.96 25.88
CA ASN A 563 13.03 15.15 26.77
C ASN A 563 11.59 15.67 26.80
N ALA A 564 11.39 16.99 26.82
CA ALA A 564 10.06 17.59 26.74
C ALA A 564 9.40 17.31 25.38
N MET A 565 10.13 17.47 24.27
CA MET A 565 9.66 17.13 22.92
C MET A 565 9.23 15.66 22.83
N TYR A 566 9.98 14.73 23.42
CA TYR A 566 9.61 13.30 23.41
C TYR A 566 8.31 13.01 24.17
N LYS A 567 8.04 13.76 25.25
CA LYS A 567 6.82 13.58 26.07
C LYS A 567 5.60 14.30 25.50
N GLU A 568 5.80 15.46 24.90
CA GLU A 568 4.73 16.41 24.56
C GLU A 568 4.43 16.48 23.06
N TRP A 569 5.37 16.12 22.18
CA TRP A 569 5.20 16.24 20.74
C TRP A 569 5.10 14.86 20.07
N PRO A 570 3.89 14.39 19.66
CA PRO A 570 3.68 13.05 19.12
C PRO A 570 4.54 12.71 17.90
N PHE A 571 4.86 13.71 17.07
CA PHE A 571 5.76 13.52 15.92
C PHE A 571 7.18 13.14 16.35
N PHE A 572 7.74 13.88 17.30
CA PHE A 572 9.08 13.59 17.80
C PHE A 572 9.11 12.26 18.55
N GLN A 573 8.10 12.00 19.39
CA GLN A 573 7.92 10.71 20.06
C GLN A 573 7.89 9.55 19.05
N SER A 574 7.02 9.61 18.04
CA SER A 574 6.91 8.55 17.03
C SER A 574 8.21 8.37 16.22
N THR A 575 8.98 9.44 16.00
CA THR A 575 10.24 9.38 15.26
C THR A 575 11.33 8.68 16.09
N ILE A 576 11.49 9.06 17.36
CA ILE A 576 12.43 8.43 18.28
C ILE A 576 12.04 6.97 18.55
N ASP A 577 10.77 6.66 18.81
CA ASP A 577 10.29 5.29 19.03
C ASP A 577 10.58 4.36 17.84
N LEU A 578 10.47 4.87 16.61
CA LEU A 578 10.79 4.10 15.42
C LEU A 578 12.29 3.81 15.34
N ILE A 579 13.13 4.81 15.59
CA ILE A 579 14.60 4.65 15.60
C ILE A 579 15.00 3.66 16.70
N GLU A 580 14.44 3.82 17.90
CA GLU A 580 14.68 2.95 19.06
C GLU A 580 14.30 1.49 18.77
N MET A 581 13.19 1.25 18.07
CA MET A 581 12.78 -0.09 17.62
C MET A 581 13.78 -0.71 16.64
N VAL A 582 14.31 0.08 15.70
CA VAL A 582 15.28 -0.44 14.72
C VAL A 582 16.64 -0.70 15.37
N LEU A 583 17.09 0.17 16.26
CA LEU A 583 18.28 -0.05 17.08
C LEU A 583 18.15 -1.35 17.89
N GLY A 584 16.97 -1.64 18.45
CA GLY A 584 16.70 -2.89 19.17
C GLY A 584 16.79 -4.16 18.31
N LYS A 585 16.80 -4.03 16.98
CA LYS A 585 17.00 -5.15 16.03
C LYS A 585 18.43 -5.24 15.51
N ALA A 586 19.22 -4.19 15.67
CA ALA A 586 20.62 -4.16 15.28
C ALA A 586 21.44 -5.09 16.18
N ASP A 587 22.52 -5.65 15.65
CA ASP A 587 23.43 -6.52 16.41
C ASP A 587 24.88 -6.22 16.00
N VAL A 588 25.60 -5.54 16.89
CA VAL A 588 27.00 -5.11 16.69
C VAL A 588 27.93 -6.31 16.52
N ALA A 589 27.71 -7.40 17.26
CA ALA A 589 28.56 -8.58 17.21
C ALA A 589 28.41 -9.34 15.89
N ILE A 590 27.16 -9.47 15.41
CA ILE A 590 26.90 -10.05 14.09
C ILE A 590 27.49 -9.17 13.00
N ALA A 591 27.24 -7.85 13.01
CA ALA A 591 27.79 -6.94 12.01
C ALA A 591 29.33 -6.99 11.97
N LYS A 592 29.98 -7.04 13.15
CA LYS A 592 31.43 -7.23 13.27
C LYS A 592 31.90 -8.53 12.61
N HIS A 593 31.14 -9.63 12.76
CA HIS A 593 31.50 -10.90 12.15
C HIS A 593 31.42 -10.88 10.61
N TYR A 594 30.45 -10.17 10.02
CA TYR A 594 30.45 -9.94 8.57
C TYR A 594 31.73 -9.21 8.14
N ASP A 595 32.13 -8.16 8.86
CA ASP A 595 33.35 -7.40 8.54
C ASP A 595 34.63 -8.23 8.69
N GLU A 596 34.78 -8.97 9.78
CA GLU A 596 35.98 -9.80 10.02
C GLU A 596 36.21 -10.83 8.90
N VAL A 597 35.12 -11.37 8.35
CA VAL A 597 35.16 -12.47 7.39
C VAL A 597 35.11 -12.00 5.92
N LEU A 598 34.34 -10.96 5.61
CA LEU A 598 34.03 -10.55 4.23
C LEU A 598 34.73 -9.26 3.80
N VAL A 599 35.10 -8.39 4.73
CA VAL A 599 35.65 -7.06 4.42
C VAL A 599 37.16 -7.10 4.40
N SER A 600 37.74 -6.44 3.40
CA SER A 600 39.19 -6.29 3.24
C SER A 600 39.82 -5.48 4.38
N GLU A 601 41.07 -5.81 4.74
CA GLU A 601 41.72 -5.24 5.93
C GLU A 601 41.80 -3.70 5.91
N CYS A 602 42.03 -3.11 4.73
CA CYS A 602 42.07 -1.66 4.55
C CYS A 602 40.75 -0.93 4.83
N ARG A 603 39.61 -1.65 4.83
CA ARG A 603 38.26 -1.10 5.07
C ARG A 603 37.67 -1.50 6.43
N ARG A 604 38.38 -2.28 7.24
CA ARG A 604 37.89 -2.70 8.57
C ARG A 604 37.77 -1.53 9.55
N GLU A 605 38.61 -0.51 9.43
CA GLU A 605 38.56 0.71 10.24
C GLU A 605 37.23 1.46 10.04
N LEU A 606 36.80 1.64 8.79
CA LEU A 606 35.48 2.23 8.49
C LEU A 606 34.33 1.45 9.16
N GLY A 607 34.39 0.13 9.14
CA GLY A 607 33.40 -0.71 9.83
C GLY A 607 33.40 -0.53 11.36
N GLU A 608 34.58 -0.32 11.95
CA GLU A 608 34.73 -0.04 13.39
C GLU A 608 34.18 1.34 13.76
N ASP A 609 34.46 2.35 12.96
CA ASP A 609 33.92 3.71 13.12
C ASP A 609 32.39 3.69 13.08
N LEU A 610 31.80 3.01 12.08
CA LEU A 610 30.34 2.90 11.96
C LEU A 610 29.71 2.16 13.15
N ARG A 611 30.34 1.10 13.67
CA ARG A 611 29.85 0.40 14.88
C ARG A 611 29.94 1.27 16.13
N THR A 612 30.96 2.10 16.22
CA THR A 612 31.11 3.10 17.29
C THR A 612 30.02 4.17 17.19
N GLU A 613 29.69 4.62 15.98
CA GLU A 613 28.58 5.54 15.74
C GLU A 613 27.22 4.93 16.09
N LEU A 614 26.99 3.63 15.79
CA LEU A 614 25.77 2.92 16.20
C LEU A 614 25.61 2.92 17.73
N THR A 615 26.67 2.60 18.46
CA THR A 615 26.68 2.60 19.93
C THR A 615 26.45 4.01 20.50
N THR A 616 27.02 5.02 19.86
CA THR A 616 26.80 6.44 20.21
C THR A 616 25.35 6.84 19.98
N THR A 617 24.77 6.41 18.85
CA THR A 617 23.36 6.66 18.51
C THR A 617 22.42 6.03 19.54
N GLU A 618 22.65 4.77 19.92
CA GLU A 618 21.90 4.09 20.97
C GLU A 618 21.93 4.87 22.29
N LYS A 619 23.12 5.31 22.73
CA LYS A 619 23.28 6.10 23.95
C LYS A 619 22.43 7.38 23.92
N PHE A 620 22.53 8.19 22.87
CA PHE A 620 21.83 9.47 22.82
C PHE A 620 20.31 9.32 22.59
N VAL A 621 19.87 8.27 21.90
CA VAL A 621 18.44 7.94 21.81
C VAL A 621 17.86 7.64 23.20
N LEU A 622 18.56 6.84 24.02
CA LEU A 622 18.13 6.53 25.39
C LEU A 622 18.12 7.78 26.31
N VAL A 623 19.09 8.68 26.14
CA VAL A 623 19.13 9.97 26.87
C VAL A 623 17.92 10.84 26.52
N VAL A 624 17.53 10.86 25.25
CA VAL A 624 16.39 11.67 24.76
C VAL A 624 15.05 11.06 25.13
N SER A 625 14.91 9.73 25.07
CA SER A 625 13.66 9.06 25.48
C SER A 625 13.51 8.90 26.99
N GLY A 626 14.61 9.03 27.74
CA GLY A 626 14.65 8.79 29.18
C GLY A 626 14.50 7.31 29.55
N HIS A 627 14.74 6.41 28.60
CA HIS A 627 14.67 4.97 28.81
C HIS A 627 16.01 4.40 29.32
N GLU A 628 15.95 3.35 30.14
CA GLU A 628 17.14 2.59 30.55
C GLU A 628 17.53 1.53 29.52
N LYS A 629 16.56 1.08 28.71
CA LYS A 629 16.74 0.04 27.70
C LYS A 629 15.87 0.32 26.49
N LEU A 630 16.36 -0.06 25.31
CA LEU A 630 15.63 0.08 24.06
C LEU A 630 14.24 -0.56 24.13
N SER A 631 13.26 0.16 23.58
CA SER A 631 11.82 -0.15 23.55
C SER A 631 11.21 -0.40 24.94
N GLN A 632 11.64 0.33 25.97
CA GLN A 632 11.11 0.18 27.34
C GLN A 632 9.61 0.48 27.44
N ASN A 633 9.12 1.42 26.64
CA ASN A 633 7.70 1.77 26.51
C ASN A 633 6.85 0.66 25.84
N ASN A 634 7.48 -0.33 25.17
CA ASN A 634 6.79 -1.41 24.47
C ASN A 634 7.38 -2.79 24.78
N LYS A 635 7.11 -3.29 25.99
CA LYS A 635 7.58 -4.59 26.48
C LYS A 635 7.18 -5.77 25.58
N SER A 636 6.00 -5.71 24.96
CA SER A 636 5.50 -6.76 24.08
C SER A 636 6.31 -6.86 22.79
N LEU A 637 6.60 -5.72 22.15
CA LEU A 637 7.46 -5.65 20.98
C LEU A 637 8.87 -6.15 21.29
N ARG A 638 9.45 -5.69 22.41
CA ARG A 638 10.77 -6.10 22.85
C ARG A 638 10.88 -7.62 23.02
N ARG A 639 9.95 -8.24 23.76
CA ARG A 639 9.93 -9.70 23.95
C ARG A 639 9.84 -10.45 22.62
N LEU A 640 9.08 -9.91 21.67
CA LEU A 640 8.88 -10.48 20.34
C LEU A 640 10.12 -10.32 19.43
N ILE A 641 10.94 -9.29 19.63
CA ILE A 641 12.26 -9.18 19.00
C ILE A 641 13.21 -10.19 19.64
N GLU A 642 13.32 -10.19 20.97
CA GLU A 642 14.19 -11.08 21.73
C GLU A 642 13.91 -12.56 21.44
N SER A 643 12.65 -12.96 21.32
CA SER A 643 12.25 -14.35 21.03
C SER A 643 12.71 -14.85 19.65
N ARG A 644 13.07 -13.96 18.72
CA ARG A 644 13.54 -14.32 17.38
C ARG A 644 15.05 -14.47 17.29
N LEU A 645 15.80 -13.85 18.20
CA LEU A 645 17.26 -13.84 18.17
C LEU A 645 17.88 -15.26 18.14
N PRO A 646 17.39 -16.25 18.92
CA PRO A 646 17.94 -17.61 18.88
C PRO A 646 17.83 -18.29 17.52
N TYR A 647 16.86 -17.88 16.69
CA TYR A 647 16.68 -18.39 15.33
C TYR A 647 17.42 -17.56 14.29
N LEU A 648 17.45 -16.24 14.46
CA LEU A 648 18.11 -15.32 13.53
C LEU A 648 19.64 -15.45 13.55
N ASN A 649 20.23 -15.48 14.74
CA ASN A 649 21.69 -15.42 14.88
C ASN A 649 22.40 -16.59 14.17
N PRO A 650 21.94 -17.86 14.27
CA PRO A 650 22.53 -18.96 13.50
C PRO A 650 22.40 -18.78 11.97
N ILE A 651 21.28 -18.21 11.50
CA ILE A 651 21.07 -17.95 10.07
C ILE A 651 22.06 -16.89 9.57
N ASN A 652 22.31 -15.85 10.36
CA ASN A 652 23.31 -14.83 10.06
C ASN A 652 24.72 -15.42 9.99
N LEU A 653 25.14 -16.20 10.99
CA LEU A 653 26.46 -16.84 10.98
C LEU A 653 26.62 -17.79 9.79
N LEU A 654 25.58 -18.54 9.44
CA LEU A 654 25.57 -19.39 8.25
C LEU A 654 25.68 -18.57 6.96
N GLN A 655 24.97 -17.44 6.88
CA GLN A 655 25.01 -16.54 5.72
C GLN A 655 26.42 -15.99 5.47
N VAL A 656 27.14 -15.60 6.53
CA VAL A 656 28.54 -15.14 6.43
C VAL A 656 29.43 -16.19 5.78
N GLU A 657 29.35 -17.44 6.24
CA GLU A 657 30.15 -18.53 5.69
C GLU A 657 29.74 -18.89 4.25
N ILE A 658 28.44 -18.83 3.93
CA ILE A 658 27.94 -19.03 2.56
C ILE A 658 28.48 -17.94 1.63
N LEU A 659 28.40 -16.66 2.02
CA LEU A 659 28.89 -15.54 1.22
C LEU A 659 30.40 -15.65 0.97
N ARG A 660 31.18 -15.98 2.00
CA ARG A 660 32.63 -16.19 1.89
C ARG A 660 32.96 -17.25 0.84
N ARG A 661 32.26 -18.38 0.87
CA ARG A 661 32.49 -19.47 -0.10
C ARG A 661 31.98 -19.14 -1.49
N LEU A 662 30.79 -18.54 -1.58
CA LEU A 662 30.16 -18.22 -2.85
C LEU A 662 30.98 -17.20 -3.63
N ARG A 663 31.54 -16.17 -2.98
CA ARG A 663 32.42 -15.18 -3.62
C ARG A 663 33.76 -15.73 -4.11
N CYS A 664 34.12 -16.95 -3.70
CA CYS A 664 35.27 -17.67 -4.25
C CYS A 664 34.90 -18.67 -5.36
N ASP A 665 33.61 -19.03 -5.48
CA ASP A 665 33.07 -20.03 -6.40
C ASP A 665 31.66 -19.60 -6.82
N ASP A 666 31.59 -18.59 -7.68
CA ASP A 666 30.34 -17.92 -8.02
C ASP A 666 29.33 -18.90 -8.65
N ASP A 667 29.78 -19.95 -9.33
CA ASP A 667 28.96 -20.93 -10.06
C ASP A 667 28.32 -22.01 -9.17
N ASN A 668 28.52 -21.93 -7.84
CA ASN A 668 27.99 -22.90 -6.90
C ASN A 668 26.50 -22.75 -6.64
N ASN A 669 25.67 -23.39 -7.46
CA ASN A 669 24.21 -23.32 -7.34
C ASN A 669 23.66 -23.78 -5.98
N LYS A 670 24.33 -24.72 -5.29
CA LYS A 670 23.89 -25.15 -3.95
C LYS A 670 24.09 -24.06 -2.90
N LEU A 671 25.22 -23.34 -2.97
CA LEU A 671 25.47 -22.19 -2.11
C LEU A 671 24.56 -21.02 -2.44
N ARG A 672 24.24 -20.81 -3.73
CA ARG A 672 23.21 -19.84 -4.15
C ARG A 672 21.87 -20.16 -3.50
N ASP A 673 21.37 -21.39 -3.62
CA ASP A 673 20.11 -21.81 -2.99
C ASP A 673 20.13 -21.63 -1.46
N ALA A 674 21.23 -22.02 -0.81
CA ALA A 674 21.41 -21.82 0.63
C ALA A 674 21.38 -20.33 1.00
N LEU A 675 22.03 -19.47 0.22
CA LEU A 675 22.00 -18.02 0.40
C LEU A 675 20.58 -17.48 0.30
N LEU A 676 19.81 -17.88 -0.72
CA LEU A 676 18.40 -17.46 -0.88
C LEU A 676 17.55 -17.86 0.33
N ILE A 677 17.78 -19.06 0.90
CA ILE A 677 17.09 -19.50 2.12
C ILE A 677 17.46 -18.61 3.32
N THR A 678 18.75 -18.32 3.52
CA THR A 678 19.18 -17.43 4.62
C THR A 678 18.61 -16.03 4.48
N ILE A 679 18.60 -15.48 3.25
CA ILE A 679 18.05 -14.16 2.95
C ILE A 679 16.58 -14.08 3.34
N ASN A 680 15.79 -15.08 2.93
CA ASN A 680 14.37 -15.16 3.25
C ASN A 680 14.15 -15.35 4.76
N GLY A 681 14.97 -16.17 5.42
CA GLY A 681 14.90 -16.40 6.87
C GLY A 681 15.16 -15.13 7.68
N ILE A 682 16.23 -14.40 7.35
CA ILE A 682 16.58 -13.13 8.01
C ILE A 682 15.50 -12.08 7.75
N ALA A 683 15.04 -11.93 6.50
CA ALA A 683 13.97 -10.99 6.15
C ALA A 683 12.67 -11.28 6.94
N ALA A 684 12.29 -12.55 7.06
CA ALA A 684 11.10 -12.95 7.80
C ALA A 684 11.22 -12.69 9.32
N GLY A 685 12.40 -12.86 9.89
CA GLY A 685 12.64 -12.59 11.31
C GLY A 685 12.78 -11.10 11.63
N MET A 686 13.47 -10.33 10.78
CA MET A 686 13.67 -8.89 10.95
C MET A 686 12.41 -8.09 10.68
N ARG A 687 11.58 -8.53 9.72
CA ARG A 687 10.39 -7.83 9.23
C ARG A 687 10.74 -6.39 8.83
N ASN A 688 10.15 -5.39 9.50
CA ASN A 688 10.25 -3.99 9.18
C ASN A 688 11.48 -3.31 9.82
N THR A 689 12.32 -2.61 9.05
CA THR A 689 13.63 -2.12 9.54
C THR A 689 14.06 -0.71 9.13
N GLY A 690 13.25 0.10 8.43
CA GLY A 690 13.68 1.43 7.94
C GLY A 690 12.61 2.30 7.32
#